data_AF-A0A1F3YDC1-F1
#
_entry.id   AF-A0A1F3YDC1-F1
#
_cell.length_a   1.000
_cell.length_b   1.000
_cell.length_c   1.000
_cell.angle_alpha   90.00
_cell.angle_beta   90.00
_cell.angle_gamma   90.00
#
_symmetry.space_group_name_H-M   'P 1'
#
loop_
_entity.id
_entity.type
_entity.pdbx_description
1 polymer ?
#
loop_
_entity_poly.entity_id
_entity_poly.type
_entity_poly.pdbx_seq_one_letter_code
_entity_poly.pdbx_strand_id
1 'polypeptide(L)'
;MLTRALCLLMAALLPIAGAAAALTEADAVRIGREADVTGLRALIGQRNQALIYRAGTSWNFGAVRELAPALEALIVEHYADPVVQRPLLGLLAKSLDRFERYPKYRSRRLFELLYADLKAGRDTQHYAIRIIATDLAVEPELVALLPQLDPAAANELVMFLGARKYAPAVPALQALQARVPHQRNTNQMIERVDWALLQIGTPAAVQSVLERLRTLGRSRTEAAGYEVWQILNYASQFPTGSPPAYAELAAALPAELNESAWGGLIQLIANRKETAGLPQLLRAITQSPKADEAVDALLAIGEPADWRAGRAALGEARLAAERTALLQKKLDAALADPARFVAHRDQRDSERLYAAEKRRLAAFKATDPGRYGAGMRALLERQETRAPSEALMKDYLALGSFLRFTLHRPDDATAAYEAASRVRPQDSFDLAAIAVADVQRFDKRDARKASELYRRALGSYRAPVQSQDAAFFAGLRRWIEHEIDYLERGRRFAGALGPADMQTAFFWLALGTMHEPIHPPPEPQALARLPASQLQLARAFPAMLELAPREMLPFFEKHDPTGYLTAGILATALAKEPSPYVKAAAEQFFRTRGIRVPFASAGDARYASPEKTWAAFLGAAKKGNAGAMLECFTSGMQAKLEPLLTRMSADELRQMGASFVAFSMQEASGNYREAAIVRQQKDRRMAGFVTFVNGGGSWKIDSM
;
A
#
# COMPACT_ATOMS: atom_id res chain seq x y z
N MET A 1 1.97 56.81 -66.13
CA MET A 1 2.89 55.64 -66.00
C MET A 1 3.80 55.73 -64.77
N LEU A 2 3.40 56.34 -63.63
CA LEU A 2 4.31 56.48 -62.48
C LEU A 2 3.64 56.48 -61.08
N THR A 3 2.45 55.91 -60.94
CA THR A 3 1.67 56.01 -59.68
C THR A 3 0.95 54.73 -59.25
N ARG A 4 1.29 53.57 -59.82
CA ARG A 4 0.69 52.27 -59.44
C ARG A 4 1.67 51.20 -58.93
N ALA A 5 2.98 51.47 -58.94
CA ALA A 5 3.99 50.49 -58.54
C ALA A 5 4.45 50.60 -57.07
N LEU A 6 4.09 51.65 -56.34
CA LEU A 6 4.58 51.87 -54.96
C LEU A 6 3.61 51.41 -53.85
N CYS A 7 2.34 51.16 -54.14
CA CYS A 7 1.36 50.68 -53.13
C CYS A 7 1.28 49.15 -52.99
N LEU A 8 1.96 48.38 -53.84
CA LEU A 8 1.94 46.91 -53.80
C LEU A 8 3.18 46.29 -53.14
N LEU A 9 4.20 47.07 -52.78
CA LEU A 9 5.42 46.56 -52.12
C LEU A 9 5.52 46.87 -50.61
N MET A 10 4.61 47.66 -50.03
CA MET A 10 4.54 47.87 -48.57
C MET A 10 3.49 46.99 -47.86
N ALA A 11 2.68 46.22 -48.59
CA ALA A 11 1.67 45.33 -48.00
C ALA A 11 2.15 43.89 -47.75
N ALA A 12 3.40 43.54 -48.12
CA ALA A 12 3.95 42.18 -48.02
C ALA A 12 4.92 41.96 -46.84
N LEU A 13 5.04 42.93 -45.93
CA LEU A 13 5.91 42.85 -44.73
C LEU A 13 5.20 43.22 -43.43
N LEU A 14 3.87 43.05 -43.37
CA LEU A 14 3.20 42.91 -42.09
C LEU A 14 3.24 41.43 -41.72
N PRO A 15 4.03 40.99 -40.73
CA PRO A 15 3.82 39.68 -40.17
C PRO A 15 2.39 39.68 -39.65
N ILE A 16 1.52 38.86 -40.24
CA ILE A 16 0.24 38.50 -39.64
C ILE A 16 0.63 37.72 -38.39
N ALA A 17 0.92 38.44 -37.31
CA ALA A 17 0.93 37.92 -35.97
C ALA A 17 -0.54 37.60 -35.68
N GLY A 18 -0.98 36.43 -36.16
CA GLY A 18 -2.25 35.85 -35.76
C GLY A 18 -2.22 35.82 -34.24
N ALA A 19 -3.07 36.63 -33.61
CA ALA A 19 -3.20 36.66 -32.17
C ALA A 19 -3.57 35.23 -31.74
N ALA A 20 -2.57 34.49 -31.25
CA ALA A 20 -2.80 33.16 -30.70
C ALA A 20 -3.87 33.32 -29.62
N ALA A 21 -4.89 32.45 -29.66
CA ALA A 21 -5.97 32.49 -28.68
C ALA A 21 -5.39 32.50 -27.26
N ALA A 22 -5.96 33.34 -26.38
CA ALA A 22 -5.55 33.39 -24.98
C ALA A 22 -5.72 32.00 -24.35
N LEU A 23 -4.72 31.55 -23.61
CA LEU A 23 -4.73 30.22 -23.00
C LEU A 23 -5.59 30.29 -21.73
N THR A 24 -6.32 29.22 -21.45
CA THR A 24 -7.26 29.14 -20.35
C THR A 24 -6.69 28.37 -19.15
N GLU A 25 -7.44 28.33 -18.04
CA GLU A 25 -7.07 27.46 -16.90
C GLU A 25 -7.04 25.98 -17.28
N ALA A 26 -7.98 25.53 -18.13
CA ALA A 26 -8.03 24.15 -18.61
C ALA A 26 -6.77 23.80 -19.43
N ASP A 27 -6.31 24.74 -20.26
CA ASP A 27 -5.05 24.59 -21.00
C ASP A 27 -3.86 24.48 -20.05
N ALA A 28 -3.80 25.32 -19.01
CA ALA A 28 -2.74 25.26 -18.00
C ALA A 28 -2.71 23.91 -17.27
N VAL A 29 -3.87 23.39 -16.87
CA VAL A 29 -3.97 22.07 -16.23
C VAL A 29 -3.46 20.97 -17.17
N ARG A 30 -3.90 20.98 -18.43
CA ARG A 30 -3.48 20.03 -19.46
C ARG A 30 -1.97 20.09 -19.70
N ILE A 31 -1.43 21.29 -19.94
CA ILE A 31 0.01 21.54 -20.13
C ILE A 31 0.83 20.95 -18.97
N GLY A 32 0.41 21.15 -17.73
CA GLY A 32 1.08 20.55 -16.57
C GLY A 32 0.99 19.01 -16.57
N ARG A 33 -0.20 18.45 -16.78
CA ARG A 33 -0.40 16.98 -16.77
C ARG A 33 0.40 16.25 -17.85
N GLU A 34 0.58 16.90 -18.99
CA GLU A 34 1.34 16.42 -20.14
C GLU A 34 2.84 16.75 -20.02
N ALA A 35 3.26 17.51 -19.01
CA ALA A 35 4.62 18.04 -18.84
C ALA A 35 5.14 18.78 -20.09
N ASP A 36 4.26 19.54 -20.75
CA ASP A 36 4.54 20.23 -22.01
C ASP A 36 5.31 21.54 -21.78
N VAL A 37 6.62 21.51 -22.01
CA VAL A 37 7.51 22.69 -21.88
C VAL A 37 7.18 23.78 -22.89
N THR A 38 6.73 23.42 -24.11
CA THR A 38 6.37 24.39 -25.15
C THR A 38 5.09 25.13 -24.76
N GLY A 39 4.08 24.40 -24.28
CA GLY A 39 2.87 24.98 -23.72
C GLY A 39 3.15 25.89 -22.53
N LEU A 40 4.07 25.49 -21.62
CA LEU A 40 4.47 26.33 -20.50
C LEU A 40 5.13 27.63 -20.96
N ARG A 41 5.99 27.59 -21.98
CA ARG A 41 6.58 28.80 -22.59
C ARG A 41 5.50 29.72 -23.17
N ALA A 42 4.47 29.17 -23.81
CA ALA A 42 3.35 29.97 -24.31
C ALA A 42 2.56 30.66 -23.18
N LEU A 43 2.34 29.97 -22.04
CA LEU A 43 1.74 30.57 -20.83
C LEU A 43 2.60 31.71 -20.28
N ILE A 44 3.92 31.56 -20.25
CA ILE A 44 4.86 32.60 -19.83
C ILE A 44 4.73 33.84 -20.72
N GLY A 45 4.60 33.66 -22.04
CA GLY A 45 4.40 34.75 -23.00
C GLY A 45 3.16 35.60 -22.72
N GLN A 46 2.12 35.03 -22.09
CA GLN A 46 0.91 35.75 -21.69
C GLN A 46 1.06 36.51 -20.37
N ARG A 47 2.18 36.32 -19.64
CA ARG A 47 2.48 36.94 -18.34
C ARG A 47 1.38 36.78 -17.28
N ASN A 48 0.57 35.72 -17.37
CA ASN A 48 -0.48 35.44 -16.39
C ASN A 48 0.03 34.49 -15.30
N GLN A 49 0.40 35.04 -14.14
CA GLN A 49 0.97 34.29 -13.03
C GLN A 49 0.08 33.14 -12.55
N ALA A 50 -1.25 33.33 -12.54
CA ALA A 50 -2.19 32.32 -12.08
C ALA A 50 -2.18 31.08 -12.99
N LEU A 51 -2.10 31.27 -14.31
CA LEU A 51 -2.02 30.16 -15.26
C LEU A 51 -0.68 29.41 -15.17
N ILE A 52 0.43 30.14 -15.02
CA ILE A 52 1.76 29.52 -14.86
C ILE A 52 1.80 28.70 -13.56
N TYR A 53 1.29 29.27 -12.46
CA TYR A 53 1.18 28.56 -11.19
C TYR A 53 0.29 27.31 -11.32
N ARG A 54 -0.87 27.44 -11.98
CA ARG A 54 -1.78 26.31 -12.21
C ARG A 54 -1.09 25.17 -12.95
N ALA A 55 -0.43 25.47 -14.06
CA ALA A 55 0.36 24.49 -14.80
C ALA A 55 1.47 23.87 -13.94
N GLY A 56 2.15 24.68 -13.12
CA GLY A 56 3.17 24.18 -12.19
C GLY A 56 2.64 23.29 -11.08
N THR A 57 1.41 23.51 -10.61
CA THR A 57 0.75 22.64 -9.62
C THR A 57 0.27 21.32 -10.22
N SER A 58 -0.16 21.31 -11.49
CA SER A 58 -0.57 20.10 -12.21
C SER A 58 0.57 19.39 -12.92
N TRP A 59 1.81 19.89 -12.80
CA TRP A 59 2.97 19.34 -13.49
C TRP A 59 3.21 17.88 -13.12
N ASN A 60 3.12 16.98 -14.10
CA ASN A 60 3.29 15.55 -13.90
C ASN A 60 4.76 15.15 -14.08
N PHE A 61 5.44 14.93 -12.96
CA PHE A 61 6.82 14.40 -12.98
C PHE A 61 6.87 12.89 -13.17
N GLY A 62 5.75 12.17 -13.11
CA GLY A 62 5.74 10.71 -13.11
C GLY A 62 6.69 10.13 -12.04
N ALA A 63 7.51 9.16 -12.45
CA ALA A 63 8.61 8.62 -11.62
C ALA A 63 9.97 9.28 -11.91
N VAL A 64 9.99 10.39 -12.66
CA VAL A 64 11.22 11.04 -13.09
C VAL A 64 11.88 11.75 -11.91
N ARG A 65 13.15 11.42 -11.66
CA ARG A 65 13.95 12.01 -10.58
C ARG A 65 14.76 13.24 -11.02
N GLU A 66 14.83 13.49 -12.32
CA GLU A 66 15.64 14.56 -12.91
C GLU A 66 14.74 15.59 -13.61
N LEU A 67 15.15 16.85 -13.56
CA LEU A 67 14.45 17.91 -14.27
C LEU A 67 14.78 17.82 -15.76
N ALA A 68 13.78 17.88 -16.63
CA ALA A 68 14.00 17.87 -18.06
C ALA A 68 14.88 19.07 -18.48
N PRO A 69 15.94 18.88 -19.29
CA PRO A 69 16.85 19.97 -19.66
C PRO A 69 16.17 21.19 -20.27
N ALA A 70 15.12 20.99 -21.08
CA ALA A 70 14.35 22.07 -21.67
C ALA A 70 13.57 22.89 -20.62
N LEU A 71 13.02 22.22 -19.60
CA LEU A 71 12.34 22.88 -18.49
C LEU A 71 13.34 23.64 -17.62
N GLU A 72 14.51 23.06 -17.38
CA GLU A 72 15.59 23.71 -16.64
C GLU A 72 16.09 24.98 -17.35
N ALA A 73 16.30 24.91 -18.66
CA ALA A 73 16.67 26.07 -19.47
C ALA A 73 15.62 27.18 -19.39
N LEU A 74 14.33 26.82 -19.41
CA LEU A 74 13.23 27.78 -19.26
C LEU A 74 13.22 28.47 -17.89
N ILE A 75 13.54 27.74 -16.81
CA ILE A 75 13.69 28.33 -15.47
C ILE A 75 14.85 29.34 -15.45
N VAL A 76 16.00 29.00 -16.03
CA VAL A 76 17.16 29.89 -16.09
C VAL A 76 16.87 31.13 -16.94
N GLU A 77 16.22 30.96 -18.08
CA GLU A 77 15.82 32.03 -19.02
C GLU A 77 14.96 33.09 -18.32
N HIS A 78 13.98 32.66 -17.51
CA HIS A 78 13.02 33.54 -16.85
C HIS A 78 13.30 33.77 -15.36
N TYR A 79 14.50 33.45 -14.88
CA TYR A 79 14.83 33.54 -13.45
C TYR A 79 14.73 34.98 -12.92
N ALA A 80 15.09 35.97 -13.73
CA ALA A 80 15.04 37.38 -13.34
C ALA A 80 13.64 38.02 -13.45
N ASP A 81 12.64 37.30 -13.97
CA ASP A 81 11.28 37.83 -14.15
C ASP A 81 10.43 37.60 -12.88
N PRO A 82 10.05 38.64 -12.11
CA PRO A 82 9.38 38.49 -10.83
C PRO A 82 7.98 37.86 -10.94
N VAL A 83 7.32 37.96 -12.10
CA VAL A 83 5.99 37.37 -12.34
C VAL A 83 6.10 35.86 -12.55
N VAL A 84 7.20 35.41 -13.17
CA VAL A 84 7.37 34.05 -13.67
C VAL A 84 8.24 33.19 -12.75
N GLN A 85 9.25 33.81 -12.12
CA GLN A 85 10.28 33.13 -11.34
C GLN A 85 9.69 32.20 -10.27
N ARG A 86 8.82 32.71 -9.39
CA ARG A 86 8.32 31.94 -8.25
C ARG A 86 7.50 30.70 -8.68
N PRO A 87 6.53 30.79 -9.61
CA PRO A 87 5.86 29.62 -10.17
C PRO A 87 6.82 28.59 -10.77
N LEU A 88 7.81 29.02 -11.56
CA LEU A 88 8.76 28.13 -12.22
C LEU A 88 9.70 27.43 -11.23
N LEU A 89 10.23 28.15 -10.25
CA LEU A 89 11.03 27.53 -9.19
C LEU A 89 10.19 26.57 -8.33
N GLY A 90 8.86 26.68 -8.33
CA GLY A 90 7.94 25.73 -7.70
C GLY A 90 7.96 24.33 -8.33
N LEU A 91 8.60 24.17 -9.48
CA LEU A 91 8.80 22.88 -10.15
C LEU A 91 10.03 22.12 -9.63
N LEU A 92 10.90 22.77 -8.87
CA LEU A 92 12.05 22.16 -8.22
C LEU A 92 11.63 21.56 -6.86
N ALA A 93 12.31 20.49 -6.43
CA ALA A 93 12.19 19.96 -5.06
C ALA A 93 10.75 19.64 -4.60
N LYS A 94 9.85 19.33 -5.54
CA LYS A 94 8.43 19.01 -5.34
C LYS A 94 8.17 17.81 -4.42
N SER A 95 9.05 16.81 -4.44
CA SER A 95 8.92 15.61 -3.63
C SER A 95 10.16 15.39 -2.76
N LEU A 96 9.95 14.67 -1.65
CA LEU A 96 10.98 14.29 -0.68
C LEU A 96 11.00 12.76 -0.59
N ASP A 97 12.14 12.14 -0.89
CA ASP A 97 12.37 10.70 -0.68
C ASP A 97 13.69 10.51 0.08
N ARG A 98 13.62 9.91 1.28
CA ARG A 98 14.77 9.65 2.17
C ARG A 98 15.73 10.85 2.32
N PHE A 99 15.16 12.03 2.55
CA PHE A 99 15.87 13.32 2.70
C PHE A 99 16.42 13.95 1.42
N GLU A 100 16.25 13.33 0.26
CA GLU A 100 16.58 13.93 -1.03
C GLU A 100 15.36 14.61 -1.65
N ARG A 101 15.61 15.75 -2.29
CA ARG A 101 14.59 16.56 -2.98
C ARG A 101 14.60 16.23 -4.47
N TYR A 102 13.42 16.04 -5.04
CA TYR A 102 13.21 15.73 -6.46
C TYR A 102 12.14 16.63 -7.09
N PRO A 103 12.18 16.89 -8.41
CA PRO A 103 13.24 16.49 -9.34
C PRO A 103 14.56 17.25 -9.09
N LYS A 104 15.68 16.63 -9.45
CA LYS A 104 17.02 17.22 -9.36
C LYS A 104 17.40 17.95 -10.64
N TYR A 105 17.96 19.14 -10.52
CA TYR A 105 18.46 19.95 -11.64
C TYR A 105 19.98 19.74 -11.85
N ARG A 106 20.51 20.03 -13.05
CA ARG A 106 21.90 19.73 -13.46
C ARG A 106 22.71 20.91 -13.97
N SER A 107 22.11 22.08 -14.11
CA SER A 107 22.74 23.29 -14.61
C SER A 107 23.50 24.00 -13.50
N ARG A 108 24.81 24.18 -13.71
CA ARG A 108 25.63 25.04 -12.86
C ARG A 108 25.09 26.47 -12.81
N ARG A 109 24.54 26.96 -13.93
CA ARG A 109 23.95 28.30 -13.99
C ARG A 109 22.75 28.46 -13.07
N LEU A 110 21.87 27.45 -12.99
CA LEU A 110 20.73 27.48 -12.08
C LEU A 110 21.19 27.45 -10.62
N PHE A 111 22.20 26.63 -10.29
CA PHE A 111 22.81 26.63 -8.96
C PHE A 111 23.34 28.02 -8.59
N GLU A 112 24.09 28.68 -9.47
CA GLU A 112 24.66 30.01 -9.20
C GLU A 112 23.59 31.08 -8.94
N LEU A 113 22.47 31.02 -9.68
CA LEU A 113 21.33 31.92 -9.48
C LEU A 113 20.66 31.70 -8.12
N LEU A 114 20.37 30.44 -7.77
CA LEU A 114 19.80 30.07 -6.47
C LEU A 114 20.76 30.42 -5.32
N TYR A 115 22.06 30.20 -5.52
CA TYR A 115 23.12 30.52 -4.57
C TYR A 115 23.19 32.02 -4.29
N ALA A 116 23.15 32.84 -5.34
CA ALA A 116 23.18 34.29 -5.20
C ALA A 116 21.97 34.83 -4.41
N ASP A 117 20.77 34.33 -4.68
CA ASP A 117 19.56 34.74 -3.95
C ASP A 117 19.57 34.27 -2.49
N LEU A 118 20.00 33.03 -2.24
CA LEU A 118 20.13 32.50 -0.88
C LEU A 118 21.16 33.30 -0.07
N LYS A 119 22.32 33.61 -0.67
CA LYS A 119 23.36 34.44 -0.06
C LYS A 119 22.88 35.87 0.22
N ALA A 120 21.99 36.40 -0.62
CA ALA A 120 21.39 37.72 -0.43
C ALA A 120 20.30 37.76 0.65
N GLY A 121 19.99 36.64 1.31
CA GLY A 121 18.99 36.57 2.38
C GLY A 121 17.54 36.63 1.90
N ARG A 122 17.28 36.37 0.61
CA ARG A 122 15.92 36.35 0.06
C ARG A 122 15.26 35.01 0.35
N ASP A 123 14.08 35.00 0.99
CA ASP A 123 13.22 33.82 1.22
C ASP A 123 14.03 32.54 1.55
N THR A 124 14.87 32.65 2.59
CA THR A 124 16.05 31.80 2.80
C THR A 124 15.72 30.32 2.88
N GLN A 125 14.63 29.94 3.53
CA GLN A 125 14.22 28.53 3.62
C GLN A 125 13.79 27.96 2.26
N HIS A 126 13.02 28.73 1.47
CA HIS A 126 12.52 28.25 0.19
C HIS A 126 13.64 28.02 -0.82
N TYR A 127 14.64 28.92 -0.84
CA TYR A 127 15.82 28.75 -1.68
C TYR A 127 16.75 27.65 -1.16
N ALA A 128 16.89 27.47 0.15
CA ALA A 128 17.67 26.37 0.73
C ALA A 128 17.11 24.99 0.33
N ILE A 129 15.79 24.82 0.27
CA ILE A 129 15.16 23.57 -0.23
C ILE A 129 15.50 23.33 -1.71
N ARG A 130 15.48 24.39 -2.52
CA ARG A 130 15.65 24.29 -3.98
C ARG A 130 17.10 24.07 -4.36
N ILE A 131 18.04 24.76 -3.72
CA ILE A 131 19.46 24.73 -4.10
C ILE A 131 20.06 23.32 -3.94
N ILE A 132 19.58 22.54 -2.96
CA ILE A 132 20.04 21.18 -2.68
C ILE A 132 19.41 20.11 -3.59
N ALA A 133 18.43 20.46 -4.42
CA ALA A 133 17.82 19.53 -5.38
C ALA A 133 18.73 19.34 -6.61
N THR A 134 19.98 18.94 -6.41
CA THR A 134 20.98 18.77 -7.48
C THR A 134 21.97 17.66 -7.16
N ASP A 135 22.55 17.06 -8.21
CA ASP A 135 23.66 16.12 -8.11
C ASP A 135 25.03 16.78 -8.34
N LEU A 136 25.06 18.07 -8.67
CA LEU A 136 26.31 18.82 -8.86
C LEU A 136 27.21 18.75 -7.62
N ALA A 137 28.53 18.84 -7.83
CA ALA A 137 29.51 19.01 -6.76
C ALA A 137 29.54 20.47 -6.32
N VAL A 138 28.72 20.80 -5.33
CA VAL A 138 28.46 22.17 -4.82
C VAL A 138 28.65 22.29 -3.31
N GLU A 139 29.10 21.21 -2.67
CA GLU A 139 29.28 21.12 -1.23
C GLU A 139 30.24 22.21 -0.68
N PRO A 140 31.39 22.55 -1.31
CA PRO A 140 32.25 23.62 -0.83
C PRO A 140 31.53 24.97 -0.71
N GLU A 141 30.74 25.34 -1.72
CA GLU A 141 30.02 26.60 -1.77
C GLU A 141 28.90 26.64 -0.71
N LEU A 142 28.18 25.55 -0.53
CA LEU A 142 27.13 25.43 0.48
C LEU A 142 27.69 25.47 1.91
N VAL A 143 28.84 24.85 2.16
CA VAL A 143 29.54 24.94 3.46
C VAL A 143 29.92 26.39 3.78
N ALA A 144 30.40 27.16 2.78
CA ALA A 144 30.74 28.56 2.96
C ALA A 144 29.52 29.46 3.29
N LEU A 145 28.30 29.03 2.93
CA LEU A 145 27.07 29.75 3.28
C LEU A 145 26.57 29.49 4.69
N LEU A 146 26.83 28.31 5.30
CA LEU A 146 26.26 27.94 6.61
C LEU A 146 26.38 29.03 7.69
N PRO A 147 27.53 29.74 7.85
CA PRO A 147 27.64 30.80 8.85
C PRO A 147 26.77 32.03 8.56
N GLN A 148 26.31 32.23 7.33
CA GLN A 148 25.54 33.40 6.92
C GLN A 148 24.03 33.16 7.00
N LEU A 149 23.60 31.91 7.11
CA LEU A 149 22.19 31.53 7.10
C LEU A 149 21.57 31.53 8.49
N ASP A 150 20.27 31.84 8.53
CA ASP A 150 19.45 31.56 9.70
C ASP A 150 19.32 30.04 9.92
N PRO A 151 19.00 29.60 11.16
CA PRO A 151 18.90 28.17 11.46
C PRO A 151 17.87 27.41 10.63
N ALA A 152 16.76 28.01 10.20
CA ALA A 152 15.76 27.29 9.41
C ALA A 152 16.30 26.96 8.01
N ALA A 153 16.94 27.93 7.35
CA ALA A 153 17.55 27.73 6.04
C ALA A 153 18.80 26.82 6.08
N ALA A 154 19.63 26.96 7.12
CA ALA A 154 20.81 26.11 7.28
C ALA A 154 20.45 24.62 7.42
N ASN A 155 19.25 24.29 7.94
CA ASN A 155 18.83 22.91 8.21
C ASN A 155 18.86 22.04 6.95
N GLU A 156 18.31 22.55 5.84
CA GLU A 156 18.26 21.82 4.57
C GLU A 156 19.68 21.56 4.03
N LEU A 157 20.60 22.53 4.17
CA LEU A 157 22.00 22.36 3.76
C LEU A 157 22.74 21.35 4.64
N VAL A 158 22.52 21.37 5.96
CA VAL A 158 23.09 20.40 6.91
C VAL A 158 22.68 18.97 6.52
N MET A 159 21.40 18.76 6.25
CA MET A 159 20.87 17.45 5.82
C MET A 159 21.50 17.00 4.49
N PHE A 160 21.63 17.90 3.52
CA PHE A 160 22.27 17.62 2.24
C PHE A 160 23.74 17.22 2.40
N LEU A 161 24.52 17.97 3.20
CA LEU A 161 25.94 17.68 3.44
C LEU A 161 26.15 16.35 4.18
N GLY A 162 25.27 16.04 5.15
CA GLY A 162 25.24 14.75 5.83
C GLY A 162 24.95 13.60 4.88
N ALA A 163 23.90 13.71 4.05
CA ALA A 163 23.54 12.70 3.06
C ALA A 163 24.67 12.43 2.05
N ARG A 164 25.39 13.48 1.62
CA ARG A 164 26.56 13.36 0.74
C ARG A 164 27.86 12.98 1.46
N LYS A 165 27.82 12.82 2.78
CA LYS A 165 28.97 12.47 3.64
C LYS A 165 30.17 13.39 3.41
N TYR A 166 29.92 14.68 3.21
CA TYR A 166 30.95 15.64 2.84
C TYR A 166 31.84 16.03 4.03
N ALA A 167 32.96 15.32 4.20
CA ALA A 167 33.88 15.47 5.33
C ALA A 167 34.37 16.91 5.59
N PRO A 168 34.68 17.75 4.59
CA PRO A 168 35.12 19.13 4.84
C PRO A 168 34.06 20.03 5.51
N ALA A 169 32.79 19.60 5.60
CA ALA A 169 31.75 20.35 6.32
C ALA A 169 31.91 20.32 7.85
N VAL A 170 32.65 19.36 8.42
CA VAL A 170 32.69 19.11 9.87
C VAL A 170 32.99 20.39 10.69
N PRO A 171 34.00 21.22 10.38
CA PRO A 171 34.26 22.44 11.14
C PRO A 171 33.10 23.45 11.10
N ALA A 172 32.44 23.60 9.95
CA ALA A 172 31.30 24.51 9.81
C ALA A 172 30.07 24.00 10.56
N LEU A 173 29.85 22.69 10.56
CA LEU A 173 28.78 22.05 11.34
C LEU A 173 29.00 22.23 12.85
N GLN A 174 30.22 22.03 13.34
CA GLN A 174 30.58 22.30 14.74
C GLN A 174 30.34 23.77 15.12
N ALA A 175 30.80 24.71 14.28
CA ALA A 175 30.60 26.14 14.51
C ALA A 175 29.10 26.52 14.52
N LEU A 176 28.31 25.95 13.62
CA LEU A 176 26.86 26.15 13.59
C LEU A 176 26.21 25.63 14.87
N GLN A 177 26.60 24.44 15.32
CA GLN A 177 26.09 23.83 16.54
C GLN A 177 26.45 24.65 17.79
N ALA A 178 27.68 25.17 17.89
CA ALA A 178 28.11 26.02 19.00
C ALA A 178 27.36 27.37 19.05
N ARG A 179 26.91 27.88 17.90
CA ARG A 179 26.22 29.16 17.79
C ARG A 179 24.74 29.09 18.17
N VAL A 180 24.11 27.91 18.11
CA VAL A 180 22.69 27.73 18.43
C VAL A 180 22.54 27.35 19.90
N PRO A 181 22.07 28.25 20.79
CA PRO A 181 21.82 27.88 22.18
C PRO A 181 20.74 26.81 22.26
N HIS A 182 20.85 25.89 23.21
CA HIS A 182 19.87 24.81 23.43
C HIS A 182 18.43 25.34 23.53
N GLN A 183 18.21 26.46 24.23
CA GLN A 183 16.88 27.07 24.40
C GLN A 183 16.31 27.65 23.09
N ARG A 184 17.13 27.80 22.05
CA ARG A 184 16.78 28.33 20.73
C ARG A 184 17.00 27.31 19.63
N ASN A 185 16.89 26.02 19.95
CA ASN A 185 16.97 24.94 18.98
C ASN A 185 15.74 24.89 18.06
N THR A 186 15.57 25.92 17.23
CA THR A 186 14.48 26.03 16.27
C THR A 186 14.61 24.97 15.19
N ASN A 187 13.52 24.30 14.84
CA ASN A 187 13.46 23.28 13.78
C ASN A 187 14.43 22.10 13.95
N GLN A 188 14.80 21.78 15.20
CA GLN A 188 15.70 20.67 15.52
C GLN A 188 17.09 20.80 14.86
N MET A 189 17.59 22.03 14.69
CA MET A 189 18.87 22.28 14.03
C MET A 189 20.02 21.49 14.64
N ILE A 190 20.11 21.46 15.97
CA ILE A 190 21.16 20.76 16.69
C ILE A 190 21.15 19.26 16.35
N GLU A 191 19.98 18.64 16.39
CA GLU A 191 19.76 17.22 16.10
C GLU A 191 20.15 16.89 14.66
N ARG A 192 19.89 17.83 13.74
CA ARG A 192 20.21 17.69 12.32
C ARG A 192 21.71 17.76 12.08
N VAL A 193 22.42 18.61 12.82
CA VAL A 193 23.89 18.63 12.82
C VAL A 193 24.43 17.31 13.37
N ASP A 194 23.91 16.81 14.49
CA ASP A 194 24.33 15.52 15.06
C ASP A 194 24.10 14.36 14.09
N TRP A 195 22.94 14.32 13.44
CA TRP A 195 22.66 13.37 12.37
C TRP A 195 23.66 13.49 11.21
N ALA A 196 23.95 14.71 10.73
CA ALA A 196 24.87 14.91 9.62
C ALA A 196 26.30 14.48 9.97
N LEU A 197 26.78 14.77 11.18
CA LEU A 197 28.08 14.33 11.67
C LEU A 197 28.15 12.80 11.74
N LEU A 198 27.11 12.13 12.24
CA LEU A 198 27.01 10.67 12.25
C LEU A 198 27.02 10.09 10.82
N GLN A 199 26.32 10.70 9.86
CA GLN A 199 26.31 10.26 8.46
C GLN A 199 27.67 10.42 7.78
N ILE A 200 28.38 11.53 8.05
CA ILE A 200 29.73 11.78 7.54
C ILE A 200 30.69 10.70 8.05
N GLY A 201 30.59 10.33 9.33
CA GLY A 201 31.24 9.14 9.90
C GLY A 201 32.78 9.16 9.91
N THR A 202 33.42 10.28 9.58
CA THR A 202 34.89 10.42 9.68
C THR A 202 35.32 10.48 11.15
N PRO A 203 36.58 10.18 11.48
CA PRO A 203 37.08 10.26 12.86
C PRO A 203 36.83 11.63 13.51
N ALA A 204 36.99 12.72 12.75
CA ALA A 204 36.73 14.07 13.24
C ALA A 204 35.23 14.31 13.52
N ALA A 205 34.34 13.83 12.64
CA ALA A 205 32.90 13.95 12.84
C ALA A 205 32.42 13.12 14.05
N VAL A 206 32.92 11.89 14.18
CA VAL A 206 32.68 11.02 15.33
C VAL A 206 33.14 11.66 16.63
N GLN A 207 34.38 12.15 16.68
CA GLN A 207 34.91 12.80 17.87
C GLN A 207 34.09 14.03 18.27
N SER A 208 33.52 14.75 17.30
CA SER A 208 32.62 15.88 17.56
C SER A 208 31.36 15.45 18.30
N VAL A 209 30.72 14.36 17.85
CA VAL A 209 29.53 13.80 18.49
C VAL A 209 29.85 13.27 19.90
N LEU A 210 31.00 12.59 20.06
CA LEU A 210 31.42 12.09 21.36
C LEU A 210 31.70 13.23 22.36
N GLU A 211 32.36 14.31 21.94
CA GLU A 211 32.60 15.46 22.80
C GLU A 211 31.31 16.19 23.18
N ARG A 212 30.34 16.23 22.25
CA ARG A 212 29.01 16.73 22.54
C ARG A 212 28.30 15.89 23.60
N LEU A 213 28.32 14.57 23.50
CA LEU A 213 27.74 13.68 24.51
C LEU A 213 28.35 13.91 25.90
N ARG A 214 29.68 14.07 25.98
CA ARG A 214 30.37 14.40 27.25
C ARG A 214 29.92 15.75 27.81
N THR A 215 29.75 16.75 26.95
CA THR A 215 29.28 18.08 27.32
C THR A 215 27.84 18.05 27.84
N LEU A 216 26.95 17.35 27.15
CA LEU A 216 25.55 17.16 27.56
C LEU A 216 25.47 16.45 28.92
N GLY A 217 26.35 15.47 29.18
CA GLY A 217 26.41 14.77 30.46
C GLY A 217 26.80 15.63 31.66
N ARG A 218 27.46 16.77 31.44
CA ARG A 218 27.83 17.70 32.51
C ARG A 218 26.67 18.62 32.92
N SER A 219 25.70 18.88 32.05
CA SER A 219 24.61 19.84 32.34
C SER A 219 23.49 19.28 33.21
N ARG A 220 23.28 17.95 33.17
CA ARG A 220 22.25 17.22 33.93
C ARG A 220 20.83 17.78 33.81
N THR A 221 20.50 18.48 32.73
CA THR A 221 19.14 19.00 32.47
C THR A 221 18.30 17.99 31.69
N GLU A 222 16.97 18.08 31.81
CA GLU A 222 16.04 17.25 31.03
C GLU A 222 16.23 17.43 29.52
N ALA A 223 16.40 18.67 29.07
CA ALA A 223 16.69 18.99 27.68
C ALA A 223 17.97 18.33 27.17
N ALA A 224 19.04 18.30 27.98
CA ALA A 224 20.27 17.62 27.60
C ALA A 224 20.10 16.11 27.49
N GLY A 225 19.30 15.50 28.37
CA GLY A 225 18.99 14.07 28.27
C GLY A 225 18.14 13.73 27.03
N TYR A 226 17.24 14.62 26.60
CA TYR A 226 16.53 14.48 25.33
C TYR A 226 17.48 14.53 24.11
N GLU A 227 18.48 15.42 24.12
CA GLU A 227 19.48 15.47 23.06
C GLU A 227 20.38 14.23 23.04
N VAL A 228 20.78 13.72 24.21
CA VAL A 228 21.49 12.42 24.30
C VAL A 228 20.64 11.30 23.69
N TRP A 229 19.33 11.26 23.99
CA TRP A 229 18.41 10.31 23.37
C TRP A 229 18.38 10.43 21.84
N GLN A 230 18.33 11.65 21.28
CA GLN A 230 18.33 11.87 19.84
C GLN A 230 19.60 11.36 19.16
N ILE A 231 20.77 11.68 19.73
CA ILE A 231 22.07 11.20 19.21
C ILE A 231 22.09 9.67 19.19
N LEU A 232 21.65 9.03 20.28
CA LEU A 232 21.58 7.56 20.38
C LEU A 232 20.57 6.96 19.39
N ASN A 233 19.41 7.59 19.21
CA ASN A 233 18.39 7.16 18.26
C ASN A 233 18.91 7.24 16.82
N TYR A 234 19.61 8.31 16.43
CA TYR A 234 20.25 8.38 15.12
C TYR A 234 21.35 7.34 14.96
N ALA A 235 22.21 7.18 15.97
CA ALA A 235 23.25 6.15 15.96
C ALA A 235 22.66 4.72 15.83
N SER A 236 21.44 4.48 16.33
CA SER A 236 20.72 3.19 16.23
C SER A 236 20.26 2.84 14.81
N GLN A 237 20.24 3.81 13.90
CA GLN A 237 19.82 3.59 12.50
C GLN A 237 20.95 3.05 11.63
N PHE A 238 22.19 3.08 12.12
CA PHE A 238 23.34 2.56 11.40
C PHE A 238 23.53 1.06 11.67
N PRO A 239 24.08 0.29 10.71
CA PRO A 239 24.43 -1.11 10.92
C PRO A 239 25.44 -1.32 12.05
N THR A 240 25.45 -2.53 12.63
CA THR A 240 26.51 -3.00 13.55
C THR A 240 27.90 -2.70 13.01
N GLY A 241 28.80 -2.23 13.87
CA GLY A 241 30.18 -1.89 13.49
C GLY A 241 30.34 -0.55 12.74
N SER A 242 29.25 0.16 12.44
CA SER A 242 29.36 1.52 11.89
C SER A 242 29.90 2.50 12.93
N PRO A 243 30.70 3.50 12.55
CA PRO A 243 31.10 4.56 13.47
C PRO A 243 29.90 5.36 13.99
N PRO A 244 29.96 5.87 15.23
CA PRO A 244 30.94 5.54 16.26
C PRO A 244 30.79 4.09 16.75
N ALA A 245 31.91 3.49 17.15
CA ALA A 245 31.89 2.16 17.78
C ALA A 245 31.13 2.23 19.12
N TYR A 246 30.42 1.16 19.49
CA TYR A 246 29.62 1.15 20.72
C TYR A 246 30.45 1.47 21.97
N ALA A 247 31.67 0.93 22.08
CA ALA A 247 32.55 1.20 23.21
C ALA A 247 32.91 2.69 23.36
N GLU A 248 33.11 3.41 22.25
CA GLU A 248 33.41 4.84 22.26
C GLU A 248 32.18 5.65 22.69
N LEU A 249 31.00 5.31 22.16
CA LEU A 249 29.73 5.89 22.59
C LEU A 249 29.52 5.69 24.08
N ALA A 250 29.64 4.44 24.56
CA ALA A 250 29.44 4.08 25.95
C ALA A 250 30.39 4.84 26.89
N ALA A 251 31.65 5.05 26.48
CA ALA A 251 32.62 5.83 27.24
C ALA A 251 32.32 7.35 27.24
N ALA A 252 31.62 7.86 26.23
CA ALA A 252 31.22 9.26 26.14
C ALA A 252 29.88 9.56 26.82
N LEU A 253 29.10 8.54 27.18
CA LEU A 253 27.79 8.71 27.79
C LEU A 253 27.89 9.29 29.22
N PRO A 254 26.88 10.07 29.63
CA PRO A 254 26.75 10.52 31.01
C PRO A 254 26.70 9.33 32.00
N ALA A 255 27.28 9.48 33.18
CA ALA A 255 27.25 8.44 34.21
C ALA A 255 25.82 8.11 34.66
N GLU A 256 24.94 9.11 34.70
CA GLU A 256 23.51 9.00 35.00
C GLU A 256 22.71 9.37 33.75
N LEU A 257 21.82 8.48 33.32
CA LEU A 257 20.93 8.70 32.17
C LEU A 257 19.51 8.95 32.67
N ASN A 258 18.82 9.91 32.05
CA ASN A 258 17.38 10.08 32.25
C ASN A 258 16.58 9.01 31.48
N GLU A 259 15.26 8.99 31.67
CA GLU A 259 14.38 8.01 31.03
C GLU A 259 14.52 7.98 29.50
N SER A 260 14.52 9.13 28.84
CA SER A 260 14.67 9.22 27.39
C SER A 260 16.01 8.64 26.93
N ALA A 261 17.12 9.06 27.55
CA ALA A 261 18.46 8.60 27.18
C ALA A 261 18.61 7.08 27.37
N TRP A 262 17.98 6.50 28.40
CA TRP A 262 17.90 5.04 28.55
C TRP A 262 17.21 4.37 27.37
N GLY A 263 16.04 4.85 26.95
CA GLY A 263 15.33 4.29 25.79
C GLY A 263 16.19 4.32 24.51
N GLY A 264 16.92 5.42 24.29
CA GLY A 264 17.82 5.57 23.14
C GLY A 264 19.00 4.59 23.19
N LEU A 265 19.59 4.38 24.37
CA LEU A 265 20.68 3.42 24.56
C LEU A 265 20.21 1.98 24.35
N ILE A 266 19.06 1.61 24.92
CA ILE A 266 18.46 0.28 24.75
C ILE A 266 18.19 0.02 23.26
N GLN A 267 17.58 0.99 22.57
CA GLN A 267 17.29 0.90 21.13
C GLN A 267 18.58 0.80 20.30
N LEU A 268 19.62 1.57 20.62
CA LEU A 268 20.94 1.46 19.97
C LEU A 268 21.48 0.04 20.08
N ILE A 269 21.54 -0.51 21.29
CA ILE A 269 22.09 -1.84 21.56
C ILE A 269 21.29 -2.91 20.83
N ALA A 270 19.96 -2.85 20.89
CA ALA A 270 19.07 -3.82 20.24
C ALA A 270 19.17 -3.76 18.70
N ASN A 271 19.09 -2.56 18.11
CA ASN A 271 19.07 -2.39 16.65
C ASN A 271 20.42 -2.74 16.01
N ARG A 272 21.52 -2.37 16.68
CA ARG A 272 22.88 -2.70 16.23
C ARG A 272 23.37 -4.05 16.73
N LYS A 273 22.58 -4.80 17.49
CA LYS A 273 22.97 -6.10 18.07
C LYS A 273 24.33 -6.06 18.78
N GLU A 274 24.59 -4.99 19.54
CA GLU A 274 25.89 -4.74 20.18
C GLU A 274 26.00 -5.56 21.48
N THR A 275 26.57 -6.76 21.42
CA THR A 275 26.73 -7.63 22.61
C THR A 275 27.62 -7.01 23.68
N ALA A 276 28.55 -6.13 23.30
CA ALA A 276 29.32 -5.32 24.24
C ALA A 276 28.43 -4.41 25.13
N GLY A 277 27.16 -4.20 24.77
CA GLY A 277 26.18 -3.43 25.51
C GLY A 277 25.36 -4.21 26.54
N LEU A 278 25.55 -5.53 26.67
CA LEU A 278 24.84 -6.36 27.66
C LEU A 278 24.98 -5.82 29.10
N PRO A 279 26.16 -5.35 29.58
CA PRO A 279 26.28 -4.75 30.91
C PRO A 279 25.37 -3.52 31.10
N GLN A 280 25.23 -2.68 30.07
CA GLN A 280 24.34 -1.52 30.13
C GLN A 280 22.86 -1.92 30.12
N LEU A 281 22.49 -3.01 29.44
CA LEU A 281 21.13 -3.55 29.52
C LEU A 281 20.81 -4.07 30.93
N LEU A 282 21.73 -4.79 31.56
CA LEU A 282 21.57 -5.25 32.96
C LEU A 282 21.43 -4.06 33.93
N ARG A 283 22.23 -3.00 33.70
CA ARG A 283 22.11 -1.74 34.44
C ARG A 283 20.76 -1.05 34.19
N ALA A 284 20.25 -1.05 32.95
CA ALA A 284 18.95 -0.48 32.62
C ALA A 284 17.80 -1.24 33.30
N ILE A 285 17.88 -2.57 33.41
CA ILE A 285 16.88 -3.39 34.12
C ILE A 285 16.76 -2.97 35.60
N THR A 286 17.88 -2.65 36.24
CA THR A 286 17.91 -2.27 37.67
C THR A 286 17.57 -0.81 37.92
N GLN A 287 18.01 0.10 37.04
CA GLN A 287 18.03 1.55 37.29
C GLN A 287 17.06 2.37 36.44
N SER A 288 16.56 1.83 35.32
CA SER A 288 15.75 2.58 34.37
C SER A 288 14.25 2.32 34.56
N PRO A 289 13.38 3.34 34.39
CA PRO A 289 11.95 3.11 34.24
C PRO A 289 11.60 2.32 32.96
N LYS A 290 12.56 2.10 32.04
CA LYS A 290 12.44 1.31 30.80
C LYS A 290 12.92 -0.15 30.92
N ALA A 291 12.82 -0.73 32.11
CA ALA A 291 13.28 -2.10 32.37
C ALA A 291 12.64 -3.16 31.45
N ASP A 292 11.40 -2.95 30.99
CA ASP A 292 10.72 -3.82 30.03
C ASP A 292 11.37 -3.81 28.65
N GLU A 293 11.67 -2.61 28.12
CA GLU A 293 12.40 -2.45 26.86
C GLU A 293 13.81 -3.07 26.96
N ALA A 294 14.47 -2.91 28.12
CA ALA A 294 15.78 -3.50 28.38
C ALA A 294 15.75 -5.04 28.44
N VAL A 295 14.73 -5.64 29.06
CA VAL A 295 14.52 -7.11 29.05
C VAL A 295 14.25 -7.60 27.64
N ASP A 296 13.41 -6.91 26.87
CA ASP A 296 13.10 -7.29 25.49
C ASP A 296 14.35 -7.19 24.59
N ALA A 297 15.19 -6.16 24.78
CA ALA A 297 16.49 -6.04 24.12
C ALA A 297 17.47 -7.16 24.54
N LEU A 298 17.54 -7.47 25.84
CA LEU A 298 18.38 -8.55 26.37
C LEU A 298 18.00 -9.90 25.77
N LEU A 299 16.70 -10.19 25.66
CA LEU A 299 16.19 -11.38 25.00
C LEU A 299 16.49 -11.40 23.49
N ALA A 300 16.49 -10.23 22.85
CA ALA A 300 16.75 -10.10 21.42
C ALA A 300 18.23 -10.31 21.05
N ILE A 301 19.19 -10.07 21.94
CA ILE A 301 20.62 -10.13 21.59
C ILE A 301 21.49 -11.00 22.51
N GLY A 302 21.02 -11.30 23.71
CA GLY A 302 21.75 -12.08 24.70
C GLY A 302 21.57 -13.58 24.54
N GLU A 303 22.38 -14.32 25.29
CA GLU A 303 22.38 -15.77 25.39
C GLU A 303 21.79 -16.23 26.74
N PRO A 304 21.55 -17.54 26.96
CA PRO A 304 20.92 -18.01 28.20
C PRO A 304 21.66 -17.61 29.49
N ALA A 305 22.98 -17.41 29.43
CA ALA A 305 23.74 -16.89 30.55
C ALA A 305 23.35 -15.43 30.88
N ASP A 306 23.18 -14.59 29.85
CA ASP A 306 22.78 -13.20 30.00
C ASP A 306 21.34 -13.07 30.49
N TRP A 307 20.44 -13.96 30.07
CA TRP A 307 19.06 -13.98 30.56
C TRP A 307 18.99 -14.34 32.05
N ARG A 308 19.84 -15.25 32.53
CA ARG A 308 19.99 -15.53 33.98
C ARG A 308 20.52 -14.31 34.72
N ALA A 309 21.50 -13.62 34.16
CA ALA A 309 22.00 -12.36 34.73
C ALA A 309 20.91 -11.29 34.76
N GLY A 310 20.11 -11.16 33.71
CA GLY A 310 18.95 -10.26 33.65
C GLY A 310 17.88 -10.61 34.69
N ARG A 311 17.64 -11.90 34.92
CA ARG A 311 16.73 -12.37 35.98
C ARG A 311 17.24 -12.02 37.37
N ALA A 312 18.55 -12.17 37.62
CA ALA A 312 19.16 -11.77 38.89
C ALA A 312 19.07 -10.25 39.09
N ALA A 313 19.43 -9.46 38.06
CA ALA A 313 19.34 -8.01 38.06
C ALA A 313 17.90 -7.52 38.31
N LEU A 314 16.89 -8.19 37.73
CA LEU A 314 15.49 -7.87 37.97
C LEU A 314 15.06 -8.06 39.44
N GLY A 315 15.69 -8.97 40.18
CA GLY A 315 15.48 -9.16 41.62
C GLY A 315 15.99 -8.00 42.49
N GLU A 316 16.95 -7.23 41.97
CA GLU A 316 17.50 -6.03 42.61
C GLU A 316 16.78 -4.74 42.16
N ALA A 317 15.95 -4.82 41.12
CA ALA A 317 15.27 -3.68 40.53
C ALA A 317 14.15 -3.13 41.43
N ARG A 318 14.08 -1.80 41.55
CA ARG A 318 13.04 -1.11 42.33
C ARG A 318 11.77 -0.88 41.50
N LEU A 319 11.15 -1.96 41.04
CA LEU A 319 9.92 -1.95 40.23
C LEU A 319 8.70 -2.41 41.05
N ALA A 320 7.49 -2.07 40.59
CA ALA A 320 6.27 -2.62 41.16
C ALA A 320 6.24 -4.15 41.04
N ALA A 321 5.79 -4.85 42.08
CA ALA A 321 5.84 -6.31 42.16
C ALA A 321 5.17 -7.01 40.96
N GLU A 322 4.04 -6.49 40.49
CA GLU A 322 3.34 -7.00 39.30
C GLU A 322 4.20 -6.89 38.03
N ARG A 323 4.89 -5.76 37.86
CA ARG A 323 5.79 -5.53 36.72
C ARG A 323 7.00 -6.45 36.80
N THR A 324 7.60 -6.61 37.98
CA THR A 324 8.69 -7.57 38.22
C THR A 324 8.27 -8.99 37.86
N ALA A 325 7.10 -9.44 38.33
CA ALA A 325 6.57 -10.77 38.03
C ALA A 325 6.34 -10.99 36.52
N LEU A 326 5.85 -9.99 35.81
CA LEU A 326 5.66 -10.05 34.35
C LEU A 326 6.99 -10.23 33.61
N LEU A 327 7.99 -9.41 33.93
CA LEU A 327 9.31 -9.47 33.30
C LEU A 327 10.06 -10.76 33.65
N GLN A 328 9.93 -11.23 34.89
CA GLN A 328 10.49 -12.51 35.32
C GLN A 328 9.85 -13.67 34.56
N LYS A 329 8.53 -13.66 34.36
CA LYS A 329 7.83 -14.65 33.54
C LYS A 329 8.33 -14.68 32.09
N LYS A 330 8.65 -13.53 31.49
CA LYS A 330 9.24 -13.47 30.14
C LYS A 330 10.62 -14.16 30.10
N LEU A 331 11.50 -13.83 31.05
CA LEU A 331 12.84 -14.42 31.15
C LEU A 331 12.79 -15.92 31.45
N ASP A 332 11.91 -16.34 32.36
CA ASP A 332 11.70 -17.75 32.73
C ASP A 332 11.17 -18.55 31.54
N ALA A 333 10.27 -17.98 30.72
CA ALA A 333 9.80 -18.63 29.50
C ALA A 333 10.92 -18.84 28.47
N ALA A 334 11.83 -17.87 28.31
CA ALA A 334 12.99 -18.03 27.43
C ALA A 334 13.99 -19.05 28.00
N LEU A 335 14.19 -19.08 29.32
CA LEU A 335 15.08 -20.02 30.00
C LEU A 335 14.55 -21.46 30.05
N ALA A 336 13.23 -21.66 29.99
CA ALA A 336 12.61 -22.98 30.00
C ALA A 336 12.88 -23.78 28.72
N ASP A 337 12.97 -23.10 27.57
CA ASP A 337 13.31 -23.71 26.27
C ASP A 337 14.14 -22.73 25.41
N PRO A 338 15.45 -22.59 25.71
CA PRO A 338 16.29 -21.61 25.03
C PRO A 338 16.41 -21.86 23.53
N ALA A 339 16.49 -23.13 23.12
CA ALA A 339 16.64 -23.50 21.72
C ALA A 339 15.42 -23.05 20.91
N ARG A 340 14.20 -23.28 21.42
CA ARG A 340 12.97 -22.80 20.78
C ARG A 340 12.88 -21.28 20.76
N PHE A 341 13.29 -20.61 21.84
CA PHE A 341 13.27 -19.15 21.89
C PHE A 341 14.22 -18.54 20.85
N VAL A 342 15.46 -19.04 20.77
CA VAL A 342 16.45 -18.63 19.76
C VAL A 342 15.93 -18.90 18.35
N ALA A 343 15.38 -20.09 18.08
CA ALA A 343 14.83 -20.41 16.76
C ALA A 343 13.71 -19.43 16.33
N HIS A 344 12.82 -19.09 17.25
CA HIS A 344 11.74 -18.12 16.98
C HIS A 344 12.26 -16.68 16.83
N ARG A 345 13.27 -16.28 17.60
CA ARG A 345 13.98 -15.01 17.42
C ARG A 345 14.61 -14.91 16.02
N ASP A 346 15.35 -15.95 15.63
CA ASP A 346 16.04 -16.00 14.34
C ASP A 346 15.04 -16.01 13.17
N GLN A 347 13.89 -16.68 13.35
CA GLN A 347 12.78 -16.60 12.39
C GLN A 347 12.27 -15.16 12.22
N ARG A 348 12.00 -14.45 13.31
CA ARG A 348 11.55 -13.04 13.25
C ARG A 348 12.57 -12.13 12.58
N ASP A 349 13.86 -12.33 12.88
CA ASP A 349 14.93 -11.58 12.23
C ASP A 349 15.03 -11.90 10.75
N SER A 350 14.89 -13.16 10.36
CA SER A 350 14.80 -13.58 8.96
C SER A 350 13.62 -12.90 8.24
N GLU A 351 12.44 -12.87 8.85
CA GLU A 351 11.25 -12.21 8.30
C GLU A 351 11.45 -10.69 8.13
N ARG A 352 12.11 -10.03 9.10
CA ARG A 352 12.46 -8.61 9.02
C ARG A 352 13.44 -8.32 7.88
N LEU A 353 14.49 -9.13 7.75
CA LEU A 353 15.47 -9.02 6.67
C LEU A 353 14.81 -9.28 5.30
N TYR A 354 13.95 -10.28 5.22
CA TYR A 354 13.14 -10.57 4.04
C TYR A 354 12.28 -9.37 3.62
N ALA A 355 11.55 -8.77 4.57
CA ALA A 355 10.72 -7.59 4.31
C ALA A 355 11.54 -6.34 3.94
N ALA A 356 12.72 -6.14 4.53
CA ALA A 356 13.62 -5.06 4.19
C ALA A 356 14.18 -5.21 2.77
N GLU A 357 14.63 -6.40 2.39
CA GLU A 357 15.15 -6.69 1.06
C GLU A 357 14.06 -6.60 -0.01
N LYS A 358 12.84 -7.08 0.28
CA LYS A 358 11.68 -6.90 -0.58
C LYS A 358 11.39 -5.42 -0.86
N ARG A 359 11.42 -4.57 0.18
CA ARG A 359 11.26 -3.10 0.04
C ARG A 359 12.39 -2.48 -0.78
N ARG A 360 13.63 -2.94 -0.60
CA ARG A 360 14.77 -2.50 -1.41
C ARG A 360 14.57 -2.84 -2.89
N LEU A 361 14.13 -4.06 -3.17
CA LEU A 361 13.88 -4.53 -4.53
C LEU A 361 12.73 -3.78 -5.20
N ALA A 362 11.65 -3.46 -4.46
CA ALA A 362 10.49 -2.75 -4.98
C ALA A 362 10.85 -1.41 -5.67
N ALA A 363 11.93 -0.75 -5.26
CA ALA A 363 12.42 0.47 -5.91
C ALA A 363 12.86 0.27 -7.38
N PHE A 364 13.26 -0.95 -7.75
CA PHE A 364 13.63 -1.30 -9.13
C PHE A 364 12.42 -1.67 -9.99
N LYS A 365 11.23 -1.89 -9.39
CA LYS A 365 10.07 -2.44 -10.11
C LYS A 365 9.67 -1.61 -11.34
N ALA A 366 9.74 -0.28 -11.25
CA ALA A 366 9.42 0.63 -12.34
C ALA A 366 10.65 1.05 -13.17
N THR A 367 11.83 1.13 -12.55
CA THR A 367 13.05 1.70 -13.17
C THR A 367 13.90 0.66 -13.87
N ASP A 368 13.97 -0.56 -13.33
CA ASP A 368 14.65 -1.71 -13.89
C ASP A 368 13.84 -3.00 -13.58
N PRO A 369 12.75 -3.22 -14.32
CA PRO A 369 11.86 -4.37 -14.12
C PRO A 369 12.59 -5.72 -14.16
N GLY A 370 13.63 -5.83 -14.99
CA GLY A 370 14.44 -7.05 -15.12
C GLY A 370 15.21 -7.36 -13.84
N ARG A 371 15.90 -6.36 -13.28
CA ARG A 371 16.61 -6.48 -12.00
C ARG A 371 15.67 -6.78 -10.84
N TYR A 372 14.50 -6.16 -10.80
CA TYR A 372 13.47 -6.50 -9.80
C TYR A 372 13.06 -7.97 -9.90
N GLY A 373 12.69 -8.46 -11.10
CA GLY A 373 12.26 -9.84 -11.29
C GLY A 373 13.31 -10.87 -10.88
N ALA A 374 14.56 -10.66 -11.29
CA ALA A 374 15.68 -11.55 -10.92
C ALA A 374 16.01 -11.49 -9.42
N GLY A 375 16.08 -10.30 -8.84
CA GLY A 375 16.36 -10.11 -7.41
C GLY A 375 15.26 -10.70 -6.52
N MET A 376 14.00 -10.54 -6.93
CA MET A 376 12.86 -11.07 -6.19
C MET A 376 12.81 -12.60 -6.26
N ARG A 377 13.09 -13.21 -7.42
CA ARG A 377 13.23 -14.67 -7.53
C ARG A 377 14.28 -15.21 -6.55
N ALA A 378 15.49 -14.67 -6.60
CA ALA A 378 16.59 -15.12 -5.75
C ALA A 378 16.27 -14.92 -4.25
N LEU A 379 15.54 -13.86 -3.89
CA LEU A 379 15.07 -13.64 -2.52
C LEU A 379 14.06 -14.71 -2.08
N LEU A 380 13.08 -15.05 -2.93
CA LEU A 380 12.07 -16.06 -2.61
C LEU A 380 12.67 -17.46 -2.51
N GLU A 381 13.60 -17.83 -3.39
CA GLU A 381 14.30 -19.12 -3.35
C GLU A 381 15.08 -19.28 -2.03
N ARG A 382 15.77 -18.22 -1.58
CA ARG A 382 16.41 -18.22 -0.25
C ARG A 382 15.42 -18.40 0.88
N GLN A 383 14.24 -17.77 0.80
CA GLN A 383 13.22 -17.87 1.83
C GLN A 383 12.52 -19.25 1.84
N GLU A 384 12.35 -19.88 0.68
CA GLU A 384 11.82 -21.25 0.52
C GLU A 384 12.67 -22.26 1.29
N THR A 385 14.00 -22.13 1.25
CA THR A 385 14.90 -23.01 2.04
C THR A 385 14.81 -22.84 3.55
N ARG A 386 14.28 -21.70 4.03
CA ARG A 386 14.19 -21.40 5.47
C ARG A 386 12.89 -21.91 6.06
N ALA A 387 11.75 -21.48 5.50
CA ALA A 387 10.44 -21.92 5.97
C ALA A 387 9.35 -21.62 4.91
N PRO A 388 8.60 -22.63 4.44
CA PRO A 388 7.43 -22.39 3.60
C PRO A 388 6.36 -21.63 4.40
N SER A 389 5.72 -20.65 3.78
CA SER A 389 4.66 -19.87 4.40
C SER A 389 3.63 -19.41 3.37
N GLU A 390 2.43 -19.08 3.83
CA GLU A 390 1.40 -18.50 2.97
C GLU A 390 1.85 -17.16 2.34
N ALA A 391 2.63 -16.37 3.08
CA ALA A 391 3.21 -15.13 2.57
C ALA A 391 4.19 -15.39 1.41
N LEU A 392 5.01 -16.44 1.53
CA LEU A 392 5.94 -16.85 0.47
C LEU A 392 5.18 -17.33 -0.78
N MET A 393 4.11 -18.11 -0.61
CA MET A 393 3.22 -18.51 -1.72
C MET A 393 2.65 -17.28 -2.44
N LYS A 394 2.10 -16.31 -1.70
CA LYS A 394 1.54 -15.07 -2.27
C LYS A 394 2.60 -14.27 -3.04
N ASP A 395 3.83 -14.23 -2.53
CA ASP A 395 4.91 -13.50 -3.20
C ASP A 395 5.41 -14.19 -4.48
N TYR A 396 5.41 -15.52 -4.53
CA TYR A 396 5.65 -16.26 -5.77
C TYR A 396 4.52 -16.05 -6.80
N LEU A 397 3.25 -16.02 -6.38
CA LEU A 397 2.12 -15.69 -7.26
C LEU A 397 2.23 -14.26 -7.82
N ALA A 398 2.62 -13.30 -6.98
CA ALA A 398 2.87 -11.93 -7.40
C ALA A 398 4.04 -11.82 -8.38
N LEU A 399 5.14 -12.54 -8.12
CA LEU A 399 6.30 -12.61 -9.01
C LEU A 399 5.94 -13.24 -10.35
N GLY A 400 5.22 -14.38 -10.38
CA GLY A 400 4.78 -15.01 -11.62
C GLY A 400 3.94 -14.07 -12.49
N SER A 401 3.03 -13.32 -11.87
CA SER A 401 2.20 -12.33 -12.57
C SER A 401 3.03 -11.16 -13.12
N PHE A 402 4.03 -10.71 -12.37
CA PHE A 402 4.97 -9.69 -12.83
C PHE A 402 5.82 -10.18 -14.02
N LEU A 403 6.41 -11.37 -13.92
CA LEU A 403 7.21 -11.99 -14.98
C LEU A 403 6.39 -12.17 -16.26
N ARG A 404 5.14 -12.60 -16.13
CA ARG A 404 4.25 -12.81 -17.27
C ARG A 404 3.83 -11.51 -17.94
N PHE A 405 3.27 -10.57 -17.18
CA PHE A 405 2.59 -9.41 -17.77
C PHE A 405 3.46 -8.18 -17.93
N THR A 406 4.53 -8.05 -17.14
CA THR A 406 5.45 -6.90 -17.21
C THR A 406 6.69 -7.25 -18.02
N LEU A 407 7.27 -8.45 -17.82
CA LEU A 407 8.47 -8.87 -18.56
C LEU A 407 8.17 -9.73 -19.78
N HIS A 408 6.92 -10.16 -20.00
CA HIS A 408 6.54 -11.05 -21.11
C HIS A 408 7.33 -12.37 -21.14
N ARG A 409 7.61 -12.94 -19.96
CA ARG A 409 8.35 -14.21 -19.80
C ARG A 409 7.44 -15.31 -19.23
N PRO A 410 6.60 -15.97 -20.05
CA PRO A 410 5.62 -16.95 -19.58
C PRO A 410 6.23 -18.22 -18.98
N ASP A 411 7.41 -18.66 -19.43
CA ASP A 411 8.08 -19.85 -18.88
C ASP A 411 8.61 -19.59 -17.46
N ASP A 412 9.28 -18.44 -17.29
CA ASP A 412 9.70 -17.92 -16.00
C ASP A 412 8.52 -17.73 -15.03
N ALA A 413 7.36 -17.28 -15.54
CA ALA A 413 6.14 -17.14 -14.76
C ALA A 413 5.59 -18.51 -14.31
N THR A 414 5.57 -19.50 -15.20
CA THR A 414 5.21 -20.89 -14.89
C THR A 414 6.08 -21.42 -13.76
N ALA A 415 7.41 -21.25 -13.84
CA ALA A 415 8.32 -21.70 -12.79
C ALA A 415 8.03 -21.04 -11.42
N ALA A 416 7.70 -19.75 -11.41
CA ALA A 416 7.32 -19.04 -10.18
C ALA A 416 5.97 -19.53 -9.61
N TYR A 417 4.97 -19.78 -10.46
CA TYR A 417 3.69 -20.36 -10.02
C TYR A 417 3.86 -21.79 -9.50
N GLU A 418 4.69 -22.61 -10.14
CA GLU A 418 5.00 -23.94 -9.63
C GLU A 418 5.71 -23.88 -8.27
N ALA A 419 6.59 -22.89 -8.06
CA ALA A 419 7.17 -22.63 -6.75
C ALA A 419 6.12 -22.25 -5.70
N ALA A 420 5.14 -21.40 -6.04
CA ALA A 420 3.99 -21.14 -5.18
C ALA A 420 3.22 -22.42 -4.82
N SER A 421 3.00 -23.32 -5.78
CA SER A 421 2.32 -24.61 -5.55
C SER A 421 3.09 -25.53 -4.58
N ARG A 422 4.44 -25.48 -4.57
CA ARG A 422 5.28 -26.27 -3.64
C ARG A 422 5.22 -25.76 -2.21
N VAL A 423 5.23 -24.44 -2.01
CA VAL A 423 5.29 -23.83 -0.67
C VAL A 423 3.92 -23.60 -0.03
N ARG A 424 2.83 -23.97 -0.73
CA ARG A 424 1.47 -23.80 -0.22
C ARG A 424 1.20 -24.70 1.00
N PRO A 425 0.36 -24.27 1.96
CA PRO A 425 -0.15 -25.15 3.00
C PRO A 425 -0.86 -26.38 2.41
N GLN A 426 -0.68 -27.57 2.99
CA GLN A 426 -1.21 -28.83 2.46
C GLN A 426 -2.74 -28.84 2.30
N ASP A 427 -3.46 -28.11 3.15
CA ASP A 427 -4.93 -28.03 3.13
C ASP A 427 -5.47 -26.83 2.32
N SER A 428 -4.59 -26.10 1.61
CA SER A 428 -4.99 -24.96 0.78
C SER A 428 -5.26 -25.35 -0.67
N PHE A 429 -6.23 -24.68 -1.28
CA PHE A 429 -6.56 -24.83 -2.70
C PHE A 429 -5.40 -24.36 -3.60
N ASP A 430 -5.07 -25.13 -4.65
CA ASP A 430 -3.93 -24.86 -5.54
C ASP A 430 -4.22 -23.74 -6.55
N LEU A 431 -4.30 -22.49 -6.09
CA LEU A 431 -4.47 -21.32 -6.96
C LEU A 431 -3.34 -21.19 -7.99
N ALA A 432 -2.15 -21.70 -7.68
CA ALA A 432 -1.02 -21.63 -8.59
C ALA A 432 -1.21 -22.55 -9.81
N ALA A 433 -1.84 -23.71 -9.64
CA ALA A 433 -2.20 -24.58 -10.77
C ALA A 433 -3.14 -23.90 -11.77
N ILE A 434 -4.08 -23.07 -11.30
CA ILE A 434 -4.91 -22.23 -12.18
C ILE A 434 -4.07 -21.21 -12.94
N ALA A 435 -3.14 -20.53 -12.26
CA ALA A 435 -2.27 -19.54 -12.89
C ALA A 435 -1.38 -20.17 -13.99
N VAL A 436 -0.87 -21.39 -13.77
CA VAL A 436 -0.15 -22.15 -14.81
C VAL A 436 -1.09 -22.56 -15.94
N ALA A 437 -2.32 -23.02 -15.65
CA ALA A 437 -3.32 -23.36 -16.67
C ALA A 437 -3.64 -22.15 -17.56
N ASP A 438 -3.75 -20.95 -16.99
CA ASP A 438 -3.98 -19.71 -17.72
C ASP A 438 -2.79 -19.35 -18.65
N VAL A 439 -1.54 -19.55 -18.21
CA VAL A 439 -0.35 -19.42 -19.07
C VAL A 439 -0.39 -20.41 -20.23
N GLN A 440 -0.68 -21.69 -19.95
CA GLN A 440 -0.73 -22.72 -20.98
C GLN A 440 -1.81 -22.40 -22.02
N ARG A 441 -2.98 -21.95 -21.56
CA ARG A 441 -4.09 -21.58 -22.44
C ARG A 441 -3.78 -20.38 -23.31
N PHE A 442 -3.37 -19.26 -22.72
CA PHE A 442 -3.35 -17.98 -23.45
C PHE A 442 -1.98 -17.67 -24.08
N ASP A 443 -0.88 -17.95 -23.37
CA ASP A 443 0.47 -17.65 -23.87
C ASP A 443 1.02 -18.80 -24.72
N LYS A 444 0.81 -20.05 -24.30
CA LYS A 444 1.32 -21.24 -25.02
C LYS A 444 0.32 -21.87 -25.99
N ARG A 445 -0.97 -21.50 -25.89
CA ARG A 445 -2.07 -22.06 -26.70
C ARG A 445 -2.18 -23.59 -26.64
N ASP A 446 -1.79 -24.17 -25.51
CA ASP A 446 -1.90 -25.60 -25.24
C ASP A 446 -3.17 -25.89 -24.42
N ALA A 447 -4.29 -26.05 -25.14
CA ALA A 447 -5.59 -26.30 -24.52
C ALA A 447 -5.64 -27.62 -23.74
N ARG A 448 -4.92 -28.65 -24.22
CA ARG A 448 -4.85 -29.95 -23.55
C ARG A 448 -4.14 -29.81 -22.22
N LYS A 449 -2.97 -29.17 -22.20
CA LYS A 449 -2.21 -28.98 -20.95
C LYS A 449 -2.92 -28.08 -19.97
N ALA A 450 -3.58 -27.01 -20.45
CA ALA A 450 -4.42 -26.17 -19.61
C ALA A 450 -5.55 -26.98 -18.94
N SER A 451 -6.23 -27.85 -19.68
CA SER A 451 -7.28 -28.73 -19.14
C SER A 451 -6.75 -29.71 -18.07
N GLU A 452 -5.59 -30.32 -18.29
CA GLU A 452 -4.92 -31.19 -17.29
C GLU A 452 -4.65 -30.43 -15.97
N LEU A 453 -4.16 -29.18 -16.07
CA LEU A 453 -3.84 -28.36 -14.91
C LEU A 453 -5.10 -27.87 -14.18
N TYR A 454 -6.17 -27.54 -14.91
CA TYR A 454 -7.47 -27.26 -14.31
C TYR A 454 -8.02 -28.46 -13.53
N ARG A 455 -7.90 -29.68 -14.08
CA ARG A 455 -8.26 -30.90 -13.35
C ARG A 455 -7.41 -31.12 -12.11
N ARG A 456 -6.10 -30.85 -12.18
CA ARG A 456 -5.21 -30.90 -11.01
C ARG A 456 -5.65 -29.91 -9.93
N ALA A 457 -5.97 -28.67 -10.31
CA ALA A 457 -6.47 -27.66 -9.37
C ALA A 457 -7.77 -28.15 -8.71
N LEU A 458 -8.71 -28.68 -9.50
CA LEU A 458 -9.95 -29.25 -8.99
C LEU A 458 -9.70 -30.46 -8.06
N GLY A 459 -8.72 -31.31 -8.36
CA GLY A 459 -8.34 -32.45 -7.50
C GLY A 459 -7.68 -32.03 -6.18
N SER A 460 -7.10 -30.82 -6.11
CA SER A 460 -6.56 -30.24 -4.87
C SER A 460 -7.64 -29.71 -3.92
N TYR A 461 -8.88 -29.63 -4.40
CA TYR A 461 -10.01 -29.14 -3.64
C TYR A 461 -10.41 -30.12 -2.53
N ARG A 462 -10.34 -29.67 -1.28
CA ARG A 462 -10.95 -30.34 -0.13
C ARG A 462 -12.14 -29.52 0.31
N ALA A 463 -13.35 -30.02 0.07
CA ALA A 463 -14.56 -29.32 0.47
C ALA A 463 -14.57 -29.12 2.00
N PRO A 464 -14.57 -27.87 2.50
CA PRO A 464 -14.70 -27.66 3.93
C PRO A 464 -16.11 -28.06 4.35
N VAL A 465 -16.22 -29.10 5.19
CA VAL A 465 -17.48 -29.78 5.53
C VAL A 465 -18.50 -28.82 6.19
N GLN A 466 -18.07 -27.71 6.80
CA GLN A 466 -18.94 -26.77 7.52
C GLN A 466 -18.44 -25.31 7.51
N SER A 467 -17.84 -24.82 6.42
CA SER A 467 -17.37 -23.42 6.37
C SER A 467 -18.33 -22.49 5.64
N GLN A 468 -18.28 -21.20 5.99
CA GLN A 468 -18.92 -20.11 5.25
C GLN A 468 -18.45 -20.04 3.77
N ASP A 469 -17.34 -20.70 3.43
CA ASP A 469 -16.75 -20.70 2.10
C ASP A 469 -17.32 -21.78 1.16
N ALA A 470 -18.23 -22.65 1.64
CA ALA A 470 -18.76 -23.75 0.84
C ALA A 470 -19.43 -23.27 -0.47
N ALA A 471 -20.16 -22.14 -0.42
CA ALA A 471 -20.78 -21.55 -1.60
C ALA A 471 -19.72 -20.99 -2.58
N PHE A 472 -18.69 -20.32 -2.07
CA PHE A 472 -17.59 -19.83 -2.89
C PHE A 472 -16.91 -20.99 -3.64
N PHE A 473 -16.55 -22.05 -2.92
CA PHE A 473 -15.89 -23.19 -3.53
C PHE A 473 -16.78 -23.98 -4.50
N ALA A 474 -18.09 -24.04 -4.25
CA ALA A 474 -19.03 -24.64 -5.19
C ALA A 474 -19.06 -23.87 -6.53
N GLY A 475 -19.01 -22.54 -6.49
CA GLY A 475 -18.92 -21.73 -7.70
C GLY A 475 -17.55 -21.85 -8.39
N LEU A 476 -16.46 -21.89 -7.62
CA LEU A 476 -15.10 -22.06 -8.14
C LEU A 476 -14.96 -23.39 -8.89
N ARG A 477 -15.53 -24.47 -8.33
CA ARG A 477 -15.61 -25.77 -8.99
C ARG A 477 -16.37 -25.68 -10.32
N ARG A 478 -17.58 -25.09 -10.32
CA ARG A 478 -18.39 -24.96 -11.54
C ARG A 478 -17.66 -24.16 -12.62
N TRP A 479 -17.00 -23.07 -12.23
CA TRP A 479 -16.18 -22.29 -13.12
C TRP A 479 -15.09 -23.16 -13.80
N ILE A 480 -14.28 -23.88 -13.01
CA ILE A 480 -13.21 -24.74 -13.52
C ILE A 480 -13.76 -25.84 -14.45
N GLU A 481 -14.89 -26.46 -14.08
CA GLU A 481 -15.56 -27.46 -14.92
C GLU A 481 -15.98 -26.88 -16.28
N HIS A 482 -16.47 -25.63 -16.31
CA HIS A 482 -16.79 -24.93 -17.55
C HIS A 482 -15.54 -24.54 -18.37
N GLU A 483 -14.42 -24.20 -17.72
CA GLU A 483 -13.16 -23.97 -18.42
C GLU A 483 -12.65 -25.24 -19.11
N ILE A 484 -12.69 -26.38 -18.42
CA ILE A 484 -12.34 -27.70 -18.98
C ILE A 484 -13.24 -28.00 -20.18
N ASP A 485 -14.56 -27.84 -20.03
CA ASP A 485 -15.53 -28.08 -21.11
C ASP A 485 -15.32 -27.19 -22.33
N TYR A 486 -14.95 -25.92 -22.11
CA TYR A 486 -14.62 -25.01 -23.20
C TYR A 486 -13.35 -25.45 -23.92
N LEU A 487 -12.28 -25.77 -23.17
CA LEU A 487 -11.00 -26.18 -23.77
C LEU A 487 -11.10 -27.49 -24.56
N GLU A 488 -11.95 -28.41 -24.12
CA GLU A 488 -12.07 -29.74 -24.73
C GLU A 488 -13.14 -29.81 -25.83
N ARG A 489 -14.21 -29.03 -25.70
CA ARG A 489 -15.41 -29.17 -26.53
C ARG A 489 -15.86 -27.85 -27.17
N GLY A 490 -15.16 -26.75 -26.90
CA GLY A 490 -15.55 -25.41 -27.37
C GLY A 490 -16.85 -24.89 -26.76
N ARG A 491 -17.37 -25.55 -25.71
CA ARG A 491 -18.68 -25.21 -25.12
C ARG A 491 -18.56 -23.95 -24.27
N ARG A 492 -19.24 -22.90 -24.71
CA ARG A 492 -19.39 -21.65 -23.99
C ARG A 492 -20.40 -21.79 -22.85
N PHE A 493 -20.24 -21.00 -21.80
CA PHE A 493 -21.19 -20.98 -20.69
C PHE A 493 -22.56 -20.45 -21.15
N ALA A 494 -23.60 -21.18 -20.79
CA ALA A 494 -25.00 -20.86 -20.94
C ALA A 494 -25.76 -21.49 -19.77
N GLY A 495 -26.90 -20.92 -19.37
CA GLY A 495 -27.70 -21.45 -18.27
C GLY A 495 -27.88 -20.48 -17.10
N ALA A 496 -28.26 -21.01 -15.94
CA ALA A 496 -28.60 -20.20 -14.78
C ALA A 496 -27.35 -19.87 -13.95
N LEU A 497 -27.21 -18.59 -13.57
CA LEU A 497 -26.29 -18.17 -12.51
C LEU A 497 -26.98 -18.25 -11.15
N GLY A 498 -26.22 -18.57 -10.12
CA GLY A 498 -26.63 -18.56 -8.73
C GLY A 498 -25.65 -17.79 -7.83
N PRO A 499 -25.95 -17.69 -6.53
CA PRO A 499 -25.14 -16.95 -5.55
C PRO A 499 -23.66 -17.35 -5.53
N ALA A 500 -23.38 -18.65 -5.63
CA ALA A 500 -22.02 -19.19 -5.65
C ALA A 500 -21.19 -18.75 -6.87
N ASP A 501 -21.81 -18.59 -8.04
CA ASP A 501 -21.13 -18.13 -9.26
C ASP A 501 -20.73 -16.64 -9.13
N MET A 502 -21.58 -15.83 -8.48
CA MET A 502 -21.29 -14.43 -8.17
C MET A 502 -20.21 -14.27 -7.10
N GLN A 503 -20.21 -15.12 -6.06
CA GLN A 503 -19.12 -15.14 -5.08
C GLN A 503 -17.77 -15.51 -5.73
N THR A 504 -17.79 -16.44 -6.69
CA THR A 504 -16.60 -16.79 -7.47
C THR A 504 -16.10 -15.59 -8.27
N ALA A 505 -17.00 -14.88 -8.96
CA ALA A 505 -16.65 -13.63 -9.63
C ALA A 505 -16.05 -12.61 -8.65
N PHE A 506 -16.69 -12.37 -7.50
CA PHE A 506 -16.19 -11.45 -6.48
C PHE A 506 -14.79 -11.84 -5.97
N PHE A 507 -14.54 -13.12 -5.75
CA PHE A 507 -13.21 -13.62 -5.42
C PHE A 507 -12.18 -13.27 -6.51
N TRP A 508 -12.51 -13.48 -7.79
CA TRP A 508 -11.64 -13.06 -8.88
C TRP A 508 -11.38 -11.56 -8.88
N LEU A 509 -12.38 -10.74 -8.56
CA LEU A 509 -12.20 -9.30 -8.39
C LEU A 509 -11.24 -8.96 -7.24
N ALA A 510 -11.38 -9.65 -6.10
CA ALA A 510 -10.51 -9.49 -4.95
C ALA A 510 -9.08 -10.00 -5.22
N LEU A 511 -8.89 -11.04 -6.04
CA LEU A 511 -7.56 -11.42 -6.53
C LEU A 511 -6.93 -10.27 -7.33
N GLY A 512 -7.73 -9.57 -8.13
CA GLY A 512 -7.31 -8.38 -8.89
C GLY A 512 -6.74 -7.27 -8.02
N THR A 513 -7.27 -7.05 -6.81
CA THR A 513 -6.78 -6.01 -5.88
C THR A 513 -5.48 -6.38 -5.17
N MET A 514 -5.11 -7.67 -5.15
CA MET A 514 -3.78 -8.11 -4.70
C MET A 514 -2.69 -7.79 -5.73
N HIS A 515 -3.07 -7.48 -6.96
CA HIS A 515 -2.18 -6.97 -7.98
C HIS A 515 -2.23 -5.45 -8.01
N GLU A 516 -1.12 -4.83 -8.41
CA GLU A 516 -1.07 -3.38 -8.58
C GLU A 516 -2.13 -2.97 -9.62
N PRO A 517 -3.14 -2.18 -9.21
CA PRO A 517 -4.17 -1.73 -10.12
C PRO A 517 -3.53 -0.92 -11.25
N ILE A 518 -4.12 -1.01 -12.44
CA ILE A 518 -3.61 -0.24 -13.57
C ILE A 518 -4.03 1.22 -13.33
N HIS A 519 -3.09 2.03 -12.80
CA HIS A 519 -3.28 3.45 -12.54
C HIS A 519 -2.37 4.31 -13.42
N PRO A 520 -2.91 5.37 -14.06
CA PRO A 520 -4.34 5.71 -14.16
C PRO A 520 -5.15 4.63 -14.90
N PRO A 521 -6.50 4.59 -14.79
CA PRO A 521 -7.30 3.66 -15.57
C PRO A 521 -6.93 3.83 -17.04
N PRO A 522 -6.42 2.78 -17.69
CA PRO A 522 -5.91 2.86 -19.04
C PRO A 522 -7.02 3.26 -20.01
N GLU A 523 -6.68 4.05 -21.03
CA GLU A 523 -7.60 4.35 -22.13
C GLU A 523 -8.16 3.04 -22.72
N PRO A 524 -9.38 3.04 -23.30
CA PRO A 524 -9.97 1.85 -23.91
C PRO A 524 -9.02 1.11 -24.87
N GLN A 525 -8.21 1.86 -25.63
CA GLN A 525 -7.21 1.32 -26.53
C GLN A 525 -6.07 0.57 -25.81
N ALA A 526 -5.64 1.07 -24.65
CA ALA A 526 -4.62 0.42 -23.83
C ALA A 526 -5.17 -0.86 -23.18
N LEU A 527 -6.43 -0.86 -22.72
CA LEU A 527 -7.11 -2.08 -22.27
C LEU A 527 -7.17 -3.14 -23.37
N ALA A 528 -7.55 -2.75 -24.59
CA ALA A 528 -7.61 -3.68 -25.72
C ALA A 528 -6.25 -4.34 -26.04
N ARG A 529 -5.12 -3.69 -25.71
CA ARG A 529 -3.76 -4.20 -25.93
C ARG A 529 -3.26 -5.15 -24.84
N LEU A 530 -3.95 -5.28 -23.70
CA LEU A 530 -3.53 -6.20 -22.64
C LEU A 530 -3.47 -7.65 -23.15
N PRO A 531 -2.47 -8.47 -22.75
CA PRO A 531 -2.43 -9.87 -23.15
C PRO A 531 -3.64 -10.63 -22.58
N ALA A 532 -4.21 -11.55 -23.37
CA ALA A 532 -5.35 -12.36 -22.94
C ALA A 532 -4.99 -13.18 -21.70
N SER A 533 -5.84 -13.11 -20.67
CA SER A 533 -5.67 -13.81 -19.39
C SER A 533 -6.86 -13.51 -18.48
N GLN A 534 -7.30 -14.51 -17.71
CA GLN A 534 -8.32 -14.33 -16.67
C GLN A 534 -7.78 -13.55 -15.46
N LEU A 535 -6.47 -13.59 -15.21
CA LEU A 535 -5.83 -12.75 -14.19
C LEU A 535 -5.81 -11.26 -14.61
N GLN A 536 -5.63 -10.98 -15.90
CA GLN A 536 -5.71 -9.60 -16.41
C GLN A 536 -7.16 -9.06 -16.37
N LEU A 537 -8.15 -9.93 -16.52
CA LEU A 537 -9.55 -9.58 -16.35
C LEU A 537 -9.80 -8.98 -14.96
N ALA A 538 -9.32 -9.67 -13.92
CA ALA A 538 -9.42 -9.21 -12.54
C ALA A 538 -8.72 -7.87 -12.30
N ARG A 539 -7.55 -7.64 -12.91
CA ARG A 539 -6.77 -6.40 -12.78
C ARG A 539 -7.42 -5.20 -13.47
N ALA A 540 -8.06 -5.42 -14.61
CA ALA A 540 -8.70 -4.37 -15.40
C ALA A 540 -10.10 -4.01 -14.91
N PHE A 541 -10.71 -4.87 -14.07
CA PHE A 541 -12.14 -4.83 -13.79
C PHE A 541 -12.73 -3.46 -13.41
N PRO A 542 -12.17 -2.69 -12.45
CA PRO A 542 -12.76 -1.39 -12.10
C PRO A 542 -12.84 -0.42 -13.29
N ALA A 543 -11.80 -0.41 -14.15
CA ALA A 543 -11.75 0.46 -15.31
C ALA A 543 -12.68 0.00 -16.44
N MET A 544 -12.92 -1.32 -16.54
CA MET A 544 -13.75 -1.88 -17.60
C MET A 544 -15.24 -1.55 -17.47
N LEU A 545 -15.76 -1.40 -16.25
CA LEU A 545 -17.18 -1.11 -16.03
C LEU A 545 -17.60 0.29 -16.54
N GLU A 546 -16.61 1.16 -16.79
CA GLU A 546 -16.79 2.49 -17.36
C GLU A 546 -16.78 2.49 -18.90
N LEU A 547 -16.45 1.36 -19.53
CA LEU A 547 -16.39 1.25 -20.99
C LEU A 547 -17.79 1.12 -21.60
N ALA A 548 -17.95 1.61 -22.82
CA ALA A 548 -19.17 1.34 -23.58
C ALA A 548 -19.30 -0.16 -23.88
N PRO A 549 -20.52 -0.72 -24.01
CA PRO A 549 -20.73 -2.16 -24.27
C PRO A 549 -19.94 -2.70 -25.47
N ARG A 550 -19.77 -1.89 -26.52
CA ARG A 550 -18.99 -2.22 -27.73
C ARG A 550 -17.50 -2.40 -27.49
N GLU A 551 -16.96 -1.87 -26.40
CA GLU A 551 -15.55 -2.00 -25.98
C GLU A 551 -15.43 -3.04 -24.86
N MET A 552 -16.38 -3.03 -23.92
CA MET A 552 -16.43 -3.92 -22.76
C MET A 552 -16.56 -5.39 -23.17
N LEU A 553 -17.51 -5.73 -24.06
CA LEU A 553 -17.78 -7.13 -24.41
C LEU A 553 -16.65 -7.80 -25.22
N PRO A 554 -16.02 -7.14 -26.21
CA PRO A 554 -14.83 -7.71 -26.85
C PRO A 554 -13.66 -7.92 -25.89
N PHE A 555 -13.50 -7.04 -24.89
CA PHE A 555 -12.50 -7.26 -23.84
C PHE A 555 -12.84 -8.54 -23.06
N PHE A 556 -14.08 -8.68 -22.57
CA PHE A 556 -14.50 -9.89 -21.86
C PHE A 556 -14.29 -11.16 -22.69
N GLU A 557 -14.70 -11.15 -23.97
CA GLU A 557 -14.52 -12.28 -24.89
C GLU A 557 -13.05 -12.70 -25.04
N LYS A 558 -12.14 -11.73 -25.08
CA LYS A 558 -10.69 -11.97 -25.18
C LYS A 558 -10.11 -12.61 -23.91
N HIS A 559 -10.56 -12.18 -22.74
CA HIS A 559 -9.97 -12.55 -21.45
C HIS A 559 -10.69 -13.72 -20.76
N ASP A 560 -11.96 -13.94 -21.07
CA ASP A 560 -12.78 -15.05 -20.60
C ASP A 560 -13.66 -15.59 -21.76
N PRO A 561 -13.06 -16.36 -22.69
CA PRO A 561 -13.77 -16.89 -23.86
C PRO A 561 -14.96 -17.80 -23.50
N THR A 562 -14.80 -18.54 -22.40
CA THR A 562 -15.81 -19.42 -21.81
C THR A 562 -17.06 -18.60 -21.45
N GLY A 563 -16.86 -17.40 -20.91
CA GLY A 563 -17.89 -16.42 -20.59
C GLY A 563 -18.49 -16.60 -19.20
N TYR A 564 -17.99 -17.54 -18.40
CA TYR A 564 -18.51 -17.82 -17.07
C TYR A 564 -18.15 -16.71 -16.07
N LEU A 565 -16.87 -16.30 -16.03
CA LEU A 565 -16.43 -15.22 -15.13
C LEU A 565 -17.09 -13.90 -15.52
N THR A 566 -17.15 -13.61 -16.81
CA THR A 566 -17.84 -12.46 -17.40
C THR A 566 -19.29 -12.43 -16.94
N ALA A 567 -19.99 -13.57 -17.00
CA ALA A 567 -21.37 -13.68 -16.57
C ALA A 567 -21.52 -13.36 -15.07
N GLY A 568 -20.68 -13.96 -14.21
CA GLY A 568 -20.69 -13.72 -12.78
C GLY A 568 -20.32 -12.28 -12.41
N ILE A 569 -19.36 -11.69 -13.13
CA ILE A 569 -18.93 -10.30 -13.01
C ILE A 569 -20.09 -9.35 -13.31
N LEU A 570 -20.70 -9.48 -14.49
CA LEU A 570 -21.80 -8.62 -14.92
C LEU A 570 -23.02 -8.79 -14.00
N ALA A 571 -23.31 -10.02 -13.54
CA ALA A 571 -24.37 -10.26 -12.57
C ALA A 571 -24.08 -9.59 -11.20
N THR A 572 -22.83 -9.64 -10.74
CA THR A 572 -22.40 -9.00 -9.50
C THR A 572 -22.49 -7.47 -9.61
N ALA A 573 -22.05 -6.91 -10.74
CA ALA A 573 -22.11 -5.48 -11.00
C ALA A 573 -23.56 -4.98 -11.14
N LEU A 574 -24.44 -5.76 -11.80
CA LEU A 574 -25.88 -5.48 -11.85
C LEU A 574 -26.55 -5.44 -10.47
N ALA A 575 -26.08 -6.25 -9.52
CA ALA A 575 -26.60 -6.25 -8.16
C ALA A 575 -26.12 -5.05 -7.32
N LYS A 576 -25.10 -4.32 -7.78
CA LYS A 576 -24.43 -3.22 -7.07
C LYS A 576 -24.50 -1.92 -7.88
N GLU A 577 -25.67 -1.27 -7.85
CA GLU A 577 -25.91 0.06 -8.47
C GLU A 577 -25.32 0.20 -9.89
N PRO A 578 -25.87 -0.51 -10.90
CA PRO A 578 -25.21 -0.62 -12.19
C PRO A 578 -25.21 0.69 -12.97
N SER A 579 -24.06 1.01 -13.57
CA SER A 579 -23.99 2.04 -14.61
C SER A 579 -24.86 1.64 -15.82
N PRO A 580 -25.34 2.61 -16.62
CA PRO A 580 -26.08 2.31 -17.85
C PRO A 580 -25.28 1.42 -18.82
N TYR A 581 -23.95 1.55 -18.84
CA TYR A 581 -23.08 0.73 -19.67
C TYR A 581 -23.04 -0.73 -19.21
N VAL A 582 -22.89 -0.97 -17.91
CA VAL A 582 -22.94 -2.32 -17.33
C VAL A 582 -24.28 -2.98 -17.63
N LYS A 583 -25.38 -2.25 -17.45
CA LYS A 583 -26.72 -2.77 -17.74
C LYS A 583 -26.87 -3.19 -19.20
N ALA A 584 -26.50 -2.32 -20.15
CA ALA A 584 -26.59 -2.61 -21.57
C ALA A 584 -25.68 -3.77 -21.99
N ALA A 585 -24.44 -3.82 -21.48
CA ALA A 585 -23.51 -4.91 -21.75
C ALA A 585 -24.01 -6.25 -21.19
N ALA A 586 -24.55 -6.27 -19.97
CA ALA A 586 -25.10 -7.46 -19.35
C ALA A 586 -26.34 -7.98 -20.09
N GLU A 587 -27.28 -7.10 -20.46
CA GLU A 587 -28.47 -7.48 -21.23
C GLU A 587 -28.10 -8.09 -22.60
N GLN A 588 -27.15 -7.47 -23.30
CA GLN A 588 -26.65 -7.99 -24.57
C GLN A 588 -25.96 -9.35 -24.37
N PHE A 589 -25.01 -9.43 -23.43
CA PHE A 589 -24.23 -10.64 -23.19
C PHE A 589 -25.12 -11.81 -22.74
N PHE A 590 -26.01 -11.60 -21.77
CA PHE A 590 -26.88 -12.65 -21.26
C PHE A 590 -27.85 -13.16 -22.32
N ARG A 591 -28.42 -12.27 -23.14
CA ARG A 591 -29.31 -12.65 -24.25
C ARG A 591 -28.57 -13.46 -25.30
N THR A 592 -27.40 -13.00 -25.74
CA THR A 592 -26.61 -13.69 -26.77
C THR A 592 -26.10 -15.05 -26.29
N ARG A 593 -25.81 -15.21 -25.00
CA ARG A 593 -25.29 -16.45 -24.42
C ARG A 593 -26.36 -17.37 -23.81
N GLY A 594 -27.63 -16.97 -23.78
CA GLY A 594 -28.69 -17.73 -23.11
C GLY A 594 -28.48 -17.88 -21.60
N ILE A 595 -27.94 -16.84 -20.95
CA ILE A 595 -27.67 -16.82 -19.51
C ILE A 595 -28.89 -16.27 -18.78
N ARG A 596 -29.30 -16.95 -17.72
CA ARG A 596 -30.40 -16.56 -16.83
C ARG A 596 -29.80 -16.11 -15.50
N VAL A 597 -29.96 -14.83 -15.17
CA VAL A 597 -29.61 -14.31 -13.84
C VAL A 597 -30.84 -14.32 -12.95
N PRO A 598 -30.71 -14.69 -11.65
CA PRO A 598 -31.84 -14.85 -10.75
C PRO A 598 -32.55 -13.53 -10.42
N PHE A 599 -31.91 -12.40 -10.76
CA PHE A 599 -32.36 -11.05 -10.44
C PHE A 599 -33.12 -10.35 -11.57
N ALA A 600 -33.14 -10.93 -12.78
CA ALA A 600 -33.78 -10.32 -13.96
C ALA A 600 -35.25 -10.74 -14.13
N SER A 601 -35.70 -11.81 -13.47
CA SER A 601 -37.13 -12.07 -13.33
C SER A 601 -37.70 -11.08 -12.33
N ALA A 602 -38.81 -10.42 -12.65
CA ALA A 602 -39.59 -9.66 -11.67
C ALA A 602 -39.72 -10.51 -10.40
N GLY A 603 -39.08 -10.06 -9.31
CA GLY A 603 -39.01 -10.83 -8.07
C GLY A 603 -40.42 -11.26 -7.67
N ASP A 604 -40.55 -12.48 -7.15
CA ASP A 604 -41.83 -12.98 -6.64
C ASP A 604 -42.47 -11.90 -5.76
N ALA A 605 -43.68 -11.47 -6.12
CA ALA A 605 -44.37 -10.36 -5.48
C ALA A 605 -44.55 -10.56 -3.97
N ARG A 606 -44.50 -11.81 -3.49
CA ARG A 606 -44.49 -12.18 -2.06
C ARG A 606 -43.25 -11.69 -1.32
N TYR A 607 -42.15 -11.44 -2.02
CA TYR A 607 -40.87 -11.03 -1.45
C TYR A 607 -40.42 -9.65 -1.96
N ALA A 608 -41.34 -8.83 -2.46
CA ALA A 608 -41.00 -7.53 -3.05
C ALA A 608 -40.53 -6.47 -2.02
N SER A 609 -40.75 -6.69 -0.73
CA SER A 609 -40.27 -5.82 0.37
C SER A 609 -39.97 -6.64 1.64
N PRO A 610 -39.18 -6.13 2.59
CA PRO A 610 -38.96 -6.78 3.89
C PRO A 610 -40.26 -7.13 4.62
N GLU A 611 -41.23 -6.21 4.60
CA GLU A 611 -42.54 -6.38 5.23
C GLU A 611 -43.32 -7.53 4.58
N LYS A 612 -43.29 -7.62 3.24
CA LYS A 612 -43.96 -8.71 2.51
C LYS A 612 -43.28 -10.05 2.77
N THR A 613 -41.96 -10.09 2.79
CA THR A 613 -41.20 -11.30 3.14
C THR A 613 -41.49 -11.74 4.57
N TRP A 614 -41.55 -10.81 5.52
CA TRP A 614 -41.92 -11.10 6.90
C TRP A 614 -43.36 -11.59 7.03
N ALA A 615 -44.30 -10.97 6.32
CA ALA A 615 -45.68 -11.42 6.26
C ALA A 615 -45.82 -12.83 5.65
N ALA A 616 -45.04 -13.14 4.61
CA ALA A 616 -44.97 -14.47 4.02
C ALA A 616 -44.42 -15.51 5.02
N PHE A 617 -43.36 -15.17 5.75
CA PHE A 617 -42.78 -16.00 6.80
C PHE A 617 -43.79 -16.29 7.91
N LEU A 618 -44.44 -15.26 8.48
CA LEU A 618 -45.46 -15.43 9.52
C LEU A 618 -46.68 -16.20 9.01
N GLY A 619 -47.09 -15.96 7.76
CA GLY A 619 -48.19 -16.69 7.12
C GLY A 619 -47.88 -18.18 6.96
N ALA A 620 -46.65 -18.53 6.60
CA ALA A 620 -46.20 -19.92 6.51
C ALA A 620 -46.11 -20.59 7.90
N ALA A 621 -45.58 -19.87 8.90
CA ALA A 621 -45.50 -20.35 10.28
C ALA A 621 -46.89 -20.63 10.87
N LYS A 622 -47.84 -19.70 10.71
CA LYS A 622 -49.24 -19.85 11.15
C LYS A 622 -50.00 -20.98 10.43
N LYS A 623 -49.49 -21.48 9.30
CA LYS A 623 -50.04 -22.66 8.61
C LYS A 623 -49.34 -23.96 9.02
N GLY A 624 -48.25 -23.88 9.77
CA GLY A 624 -47.40 -25.03 10.11
C GLY A 624 -46.59 -25.55 8.91
N ASN A 625 -46.23 -24.68 7.95
CA ASN A 625 -45.53 -25.06 6.72
C ASN A 625 -44.04 -24.66 6.80
N ALA A 626 -43.19 -25.59 7.23
CA ALA A 626 -41.75 -25.38 7.35
C ALA A 626 -41.08 -25.05 6.01
N GLY A 627 -41.48 -25.70 4.91
CA GLY A 627 -40.89 -25.46 3.58
C GLY A 627 -41.08 -24.03 3.10
N ALA A 628 -42.32 -23.51 3.19
CA ALA A 628 -42.63 -22.13 2.82
C ALA A 628 -41.98 -21.10 3.75
N MET A 629 -41.71 -21.44 5.02
CA MET A 629 -40.90 -20.59 5.89
C MET A 629 -39.45 -20.56 5.43
N LEU A 630 -38.87 -21.72 5.10
CA LEU A 630 -37.50 -21.83 4.61
C LEU A 630 -37.31 -20.99 3.34
N GLU A 631 -38.29 -20.95 2.42
CA GLU A 631 -38.26 -20.07 1.23
C GLU A 631 -38.05 -18.58 1.57
N CYS A 632 -38.40 -18.12 2.77
CA CYS A 632 -38.24 -16.71 3.16
C CYS A 632 -36.80 -16.36 3.58
N PHE A 633 -35.94 -17.34 3.83
CA PHE A 633 -34.56 -17.15 4.30
C PHE A 633 -33.55 -17.14 3.14
N THR A 634 -32.38 -16.54 3.37
CA THR A 634 -31.20 -16.72 2.51
C THR A 634 -30.72 -18.17 2.58
N SER A 635 -30.03 -18.67 1.55
CA SER A 635 -29.59 -20.08 1.52
C SER A 635 -28.72 -20.47 2.73
N GLY A 636 -27.91 -19.55 3.25
CA GLY A 636 -27.12 -19.78 4.46
C GLY A 636 -27.99 -19.96 5.70
N MET A 637 -29.00 -19.10 5.87
CA MET A 637 -29.92 -19.20 7.00
C MET A 637 -30.90 -20.37 6.85
N GLN A 638 -31.29 -20.75 5.63
CA GLN A 638 -32.03 -21.98 5.34
C GLN A 638 -31.26 -23.20 5.85
N ALA A 639 -30.00 -23.39 5.45
CA ALA A 639 -29.19 -24.53 5.88
C ALA A 639 -29.02 -24.58 7.41
N LYS A 640 -28.95 -23.43 8.08
CA LYS A 640 -28.86 -23.32 9.54
C LYS A 640 -30.17 -23.69 10.25
N LEU A 641 -31.32 -23.26 9.72
CA LEU A 641 -32.62 -23.42 10.36
C LEU A 641 -33.39 -24.65 9.92
N GLU A 642 -33.09 -25.23 8.75
CA GLU A 642 -33.79 -26.38 8.20
C GLU A 642 -33.82 -27.57 9.18
N PRO A 643 -32.70 -27.97 9.84
CA PRO A 643 -32.76 -29.05 10.83
C PRO A 643 -33.65 -28.74 12.02
N LEU A 644 -33.83 -27.46 12.39
CA LEU A 644 -34.70 -27.07 13.50
C LEU A 644 -36.17 -27.06 13.06
N LEU A 645 -36.48 -26.35 11.97
CA LEU A 645 -37.85 -26.15 11.49
C LEU A 645 -38.51 -27.44 11.01
N THR A 646 -37.75 -28.38 10.43
CA THR A 646 -38.28 -29.67 9.98
C THR A 646 -38.55 -30.65 11.12
N ARG A 647 -37.94 -30.45 12.31
CA ARG A 647 -38.21 -31.23 13.53
C ARG A 647 -39.40 -30.73 14.33
N MET A 648 -39.84 -29.49 14.10
CA MET A 648 -41.01 -28.92 14.74
C MET A 648 -42.29 -29.47 14.12
N SER A 649 -43.23 -29.85 14.96
CA SER A 649 -44.60 -30.17 14.55
C SER A 649 -45.30 -28.95 13.98
N ALA A 650 -46.35 -29.19 13.17
CA ALA A 650 -47.15 -28.11 12.62
C ALA A 650 -47.73 -27.18 13.71
N ASP A 651 -48.10 -27.73 14.88
CA ASP A 651 -48.59 -26.94 16.01
C ASP A 651 -47.52 -26.09 16.67
N GLU A 652 -46.29 -26.60 16.81
CA GLU A 652 -45.17 -25.81 17.32
C GLU A 652 -44.82 -24.65 16.38
N LEU A 653 -44.86 -24.87 15.06
CA LEU A 653 -44.66 -23.82 14.06
C LEU A 653 -45.77 -22.77 14.12
N ARG A 654 -47.04 -23.20 14.30
CA ARG A 654 -48.18 -22.28 14.50
C ARG A 654 -48.02 -21.43 15.76
N GLN A 655 -47.66 -22.06 16.88
CA GLN A 655 -47.40 -21.37 18.14
C GLN A 655 -46.25 -20.37 18.01
N MET A 656 -45.17 -20.74 17.30
CA MET A 656 -44.08 -19.82 17.01
C MET A 656 -44.54 -18.64 16.15
N GLY A 657 -45.27 -18.87 15.06
CA GLY A 657 -45.80 -17.81 14.21
C GLY A 657 -46.78 -16.88 14.94
N ALA A 658 -47.57 -17.41 15.88
CA ALA A 658 -48.49 -16.64 16.72
C ALA A 658 -47.78 -15.83 17.81
N SER A 659 -46.58 -16.25 18.22
CA SER A 659 -45.83 -15.58 19.28
C SER A 659 -45.21 -14.24 18.85
N PHE A 660 -45.09 -13.95 17.55
CA PHE A 660 -44.62 -12.64 17.09
C PHE A 660 -45.76 -11.61 17.12
N VAL A 661 -45.63 -10.61 17.99
CA VAL A 661 -46.69 -9.63 18.28
C VAL A 661 -46.39 -8.22 17.77
N ALA A 662 -45.14 -7.93 17.41
CA ALA A 662 -44.77 -6.65 16.78
C ALA A 662 -43.64 -6.82 15.76
N PHE A 663 -43.66 -5.95 14.74
CA PHE A 663 -42.63 -5.82 13.71
C PHE A 663 -42.54 -4.34 13.32
N SER A 664 -41.34 -3.77 13.31
CA SER A 664 -41.10 -2.38 12.94
C SER A 664 -39.75 -2.20 12.26
N MET A 665 -39.76 -1.67 11.04
CA MET A 665 -38.54 -1.32 10.29
C MET A 665 -37.76 -0.22 11.03
N GLN A 666 -36.45 -0.41 11.21
CA GLN A 666 -35.58 0.54 11.91
C GLN A 666 -34.70 1.31 10.92
N GLU A 667 -33.83 0.61 10.18
CA GLU A 667 -32.78 1.22 9.38
C GLU A 667 -32.68 0.63 7.96
N ALA A 668 -32.24 1.47 7.03
CA ALA A 668 -32.07 1.17 5.62
C ALA A 668 -30.65 1.50 5.16
N SER A 669 -29.88 0.47 4.77
CA SER A 669 -28.54 0.63 4.21
C SER A 669 -28.40 -0.17 2.92
N GLY A 670 -28.51 0.50 1.77
CA GLY A 670 -28.42 -0.13 0.45
C GLY A 670 -29.40 -1.30 0.27
N ASN A 671 -28.86 -2.49 -0.02
CA ASN A 671 -29.62 -3.75 -0.16
C ASN A 671 -29.95 -4.43 1.17
N TYR A 672 -29.62 -3.83 2.32
CA TYR A 672 -29.92 -4.35 3.65
C TYR A 672 -30.97 -3.51 4.36
N ARG A 673 -31.81 -4.19 5.14
CA ARG A 673 -32.89 -3.60 5.93
C ARG A 673 -32.97 -4.32 7.26
N GLU A 674 -33.03 -3.60 8.36
CA GLU A 674 -33.18 -4.19 9.69
C GLU A 674 -34.55 -3.84 10.28
N ALA A 675 -35.20 -4.81 10.90
CA ALA A 675 -36.44 -4.61 11.64
C ALA A 675 -36.32 -5.12 13.07
N ALA A 676 -36.92 -4.38 14.00
CA ALA A 676 -37.16 -4.84 15.34
C ALA A 676 -38.40 -5.75 15.35
N ILE A 677 -38.30 -6.88 16.03
CA ILE A 677 -39.39 -7.83 16.25
C ILE A 677 -39.62 -8.04 17.74
N VAL A 678 -40.87 -8.23 18.13
CA VAL A 678 -41.23 -8.58 19.51
C VAL A 678 -41.94 -9.92 19.51
N ARG A 679 -41.41 -10.85 20.31
CA ARG A 679 -42.01 -12.16 20.57
C ARG A 679 -42.59 -12.21 21.98
N GLN A 680 -43.81 -12.68 22.13
CA GLN A 680 -44.45 -12.97 23.40
C GLN A 680 -44.40 -14.47 23.68
N GLN A 681 -43.72 -14.84 24.76
CA GLN A 681 -43.66 -16.22 25.25
C GLN A 681 -44.15 -16.23 26.70
N LYS A 682 -45.36 -16.77 26.92
CA LYS A 682 -46.08 -16.65 28.20
C LYS A 682 -46.21 -15.16 28.58
N ASP A 683 -45.76 -14.78 29.77
CA ASP A 683 -45.84 -13.41 30.30
C ASP A 683 -44.61 -12.56 29.97
N ARG A 684 -43.68 -13.06 29.14
CA ARG A 684 -42.45 -12.34 28.77
C ARG A 684 -42.50 -11.85 27.34
N ARG A 685 -42.15 -10.58 27.13
CA ARG A 685 -41.87 -9.98 25.81
C ARG A 685 -40.36 -9.95 25.58
N MET A 686 -39.93 -10.53 24.46
CA MET A 686 -38.53 -10.54 24.03
C MET A 686 -38.43 -9.72 22.75
N ALA A 687 -37.57 -8.70 22.77
CA ALA A 687 -37.21 -7.96 21.57
C ALA A 687 -36.02 -8.64 20.88
N GLY A 688 -36.02 -8.63 19.55
CA GLY A 688 -34.93 -9.10 18.71
C GLY A 688 -34.88 -8.29 17.42
N PHE A 689 -33.90 -8.59 16.59
CA PHE A 689 -33.71 -7.95 15.29
C PHE A 689 -33.72 -9.00 14.20
N VAL A 690 -34.32 -8.66 13.07
CA VAL A 690 -34.28 -9.46 11.84
C VAL A 690 -33.67 -8.61 10.75
N THR A 691 -32.65 -9.14 10.09
CA THR A 691 -32.02 -8.47 8.94
C THR A 691 -32.54 -9.10 7.66
N PHE A 692 -32.92 -8.25 6.71
CA PHE A 692 -33.31 -8.62 5.36
C PHE A 692 -32.26 -8.16 4.36
N VAL A 693 -32.03 -8.97 3.33
CA VAL A 693 -31.20 -8.62 2.19
C VAL A 693 -32.02 -8.71 0.90
N ASN A 694 -31.91 -7.70 0.04
CA ASN A 694 -32.46 -7.72 -1.31
C ASN A 694 -31.47 -8.43 -2.25
N GLY A 695 -31.84 -9.63 -2.70
CA GLY A 695 -31.13 -10.37 -3.72
C GLY A 695 -31.91 -10.32 -5.03
N GLY A 696 -31.69 -9.28 -5.84
CA GLY A 696 -32.28 -9.15 -7.17
C GLY A 696 -33.78 -9.00 -7.22
N GLY A 697 -34.29 -8.02 -6.50
CA GLY A 697 -35.71 -7.70 -6.46
C GLY A 697 -36.52 -8.59 -5.53
N SER A 698 -35.87 -9.54 -4.82
CA SER A 698 -36.49 -10.40 -3.82
C SER A 698 -35.79 -10.20 -2.47
N TRP A 699 -36.55 -9.84 -1.45
CA TRP A 699 -36.08 -9.70 -0.07
C TRP A 699 -36.12 -11.05 0.65
N LYS A 700 -35.02 -11.41 1.32
CA LYS A 700 -34.91 -12.62 2.13
C LYS A 700 -34.40 -12.29 3.53
N ILE A 701 -34.78 -13.11 4.51
CA ILE A 701 -34.29 -13.01 5.89
C ILE A 701 -32.88 -13.61 5.95
N ASP A 702 -31.90 -12.78 6.29
CA ASP A 702 -30.49 -13.17 6.39
C ASP A 702 -30.07 -13.56 7.81
N SER A 703 -30.66 -12.89 8.81
CA SER A 703 -30.47 -13.19 10.23
C SER A 703 -31.75 -12.89 11.03
N MET A 704 -31.96 -13.61 12.13
CA MET A 704 -33.08 -13.45 13.06
C MET A 704 -32.69 -13.96 14.46
#